data_AF-A0A7H4P0R7-F1
#
_entry.id   AF-A0A7H4P0R7-F1
#
_cell.length_a   1.000
_cell.length_b   1.000
_cell.length_c   1.000
_cell.angle_alpha   90.00
_cell.angle_beta   90.00
_cell.angle_gamma   90.00
#
_symmetry.space_group_name_H-M   'P 1'
#
loop_
_entity.id
_entity.type
_entity.pdbx_description
1 polymer ?
#
loop_
_entity_poly.entity_id
_entity_poly.type
_entity_poly.pdbx_seq_one_letter_code
_entity_poly.pdbx_strand_id
1 'polypeptide(L)'
;MADLNYAFIDIYNITPGNLVIKNLERGELIELSDNNGFSLPQDVRLLELIKNPFYLSEYLRFYTGESIDYVSFKEKLWNKIIVKNKPSREQCFLATAFQRASEGQFFVSPACDTGILDALVKDGIVGYEAAGYFITHDIYEEWALEKKISVDYIRKANNNEFFEKIGESLPVRRSFRNWISERLLLDDQSIKPFIAEIVCGEGISNFWKDELWVAVLLSDNSGIFFNYFKRYLLSSDQNLLKRLTFLLRLACKDVDYDLLKQLGVSNSDLLSIQYVLTKPKGTGWQSVIQFIHENLDEIGIRNINFILPVIQEWNQRNKVGETTRLSSLIALKYYQWTVDEDVYLSGRDNEKNILHTILHGAAMIKPEMEEVLVKVLKNRWNEHGTPYFDFMTLILTDLDSHPVWASLPEYVLQLADLFWYRPLKEKGERYHRMDIEDEFGLFRSHHDYYPESPYQTPIYWLLQSQFKKTIDFILDFTNKTTICFAHSRFAKNEIEEVDVFIEEGKFIKQYICNRLWCSYRGTQVSTYLLSSIHMALEKIFLENFKNADSKVLESWLLFLLRNTKSASISAVVTSIVLAFPEKTFNVAKVLFQTKDFFHFDMNRMVLDRTHKISLISLRDGFGGADYRNSLHEEDRIKACDDVHRNTSLENLALHYQIFRSENVTEKDAIERQQVLWDIFDKYYNQLPDEAQETEADKTWRLCLARMDRRKMKITTKEKDEGIEISFNPEIDPKLKQYSEEAIKKNSEHMKYVTLKLWASYKREKDERYKNYGMYEDNPQIALQETKEIINKLNEKGDEDFRLLNSNIPADVCSVLLLEYFNQLNNEEREYCKDIVLAYSKLPLKEDYNYQVVDGTTSAISALPVIYHNYPLERETIKTILLLTLFNDHSLGMAGGRYSVFPSMVIHKLWLDYFDDMQSLLFGFLILKPKYVIFSRKIIHESYRQADYDIKKININKVFLNNYKHCISNVIDNKISIDDFGSMDKVDLHILNTAFQLIPVDTVNIEHKQLVSLIVKRFSTSLLSSVREDRVDYALRQSFLERFAYFTLHASVNDIPDYIKPFLDGFNGSEPISELFKKFILAEDRLNTYTKFWKVWDLFFDKVVTLCKDGDRYWYVDKIIKSYLFAESPWKENSNGWHTFKDSNSQFFCDVSRTMGHCPSTVYSLAKSLNNIASCYLNQGITWLSGILSVNKKLWEKKLENDTVYYLECLVRRYINTERERIRRTRQLKEEVVVILDFLVEKGSVVGYMSRENIL
;
A
#
# COMPACT_ATOMS: atom_id res chain seq x y z
N MET A 1 21.45 -28.60 2.16
CA MET A 1 22.03 -27.24 2.28
C MET A 1 20.95 -26.22 2.63
N ALA A 2 19.82 -26.21 1.91
CA ALA A 2 18.66 -25.41 2.27
C ALA A 2 18.20 -25.60 3.73
N ASP A 3 17.94 -26.83 4.16
CA ASP A 3 17.38 -27.15 5.49
C ASP A 3 18.23 -26.64 6.67
N LEU A 4 19.56 -26.70 6.53
CA LEU A 4 20.49 -26.13 7.51
C LEU A 4 20.39 -24.60 7.54
N ASN A 5 20.24 -23.95 6.39
CA ASN A 5 20.11 -22.50 6.31
C ASN A 5 18.83 -22.01 6.97
N TYR A 6 17.69 -22.66 6.71
CA TYR A 6 16.44 -22.30 7.38
C TYR A 6 16.54 -22.47 8.89
N ALA A 7 17.09 -23.60 9.37
CA ALA A 7 17.30 -23.79 10.80
C ALA A 7 18.24 -22.73 11.39
N PHE A 8 19.38 -22.46 10.76
CA PHE A 8 20.31 -21.44 11.24
C PHE A 8 19.70 -20.04 11.22
N ILE A 9 19.01 -19.64 10.14
CA ILE A 9 18.49 -18.28 9.96
C ILE A 9 17.20 -18.06 10.76
N ASP A 10 16.19 -18.92 10.63
CA ASP A 10 14.87 -18.65 11.20
C ASP A 10 14.70 -19.21 12.63
N ILE A 11 15.44 -20.26 13.00
CA ILE A 11 15.37 -20.83 14.35
C ILE A 11 16.48 -20.28 15.24
N TYR A 12 17.71 -20.23 14.73
CA TYR A 12 18.88 -19.81 15.52
C TYR A 12 19.35 -18.37 15.26
N ASN A 13 18.77 -17.66 14.28
CA ASN A 13 19.16 -16.30 13.89
C ASN A 13 20.66 -16.13 13.57
N ILE A 14 21.26 -17.16 12.95
CA ILE A 14 22.65 -17.26 12.51
C ILE A 14 22.68 -17.34 10.99
N THR A 15 23.55 -16.57 10.33
CA THR A 15 23.75 -16.64 8.88
C THR A 15 24.91 -17.60 8.55
N PRO A 16 24.65 -18.81 8.03
CA PRO A 16 25.72 -19.74 7.69
C PRO A 16 26.41 -19.36 6.36
N GLY A 17 27.74 -19.49 6.30
CA GLY A 17 28.49 -19.39 5.05
C GLY A 17 28.23 -20.62 4.18
N ASN A 18 27.65 -20.42 2.99
CA ASN A 18 27.31 -21.50 2.06
C ASN A 18 28.27 -21.55 0.87
N LEU A 19 28.86 -22.72 0.63
CA LEU A 19 29.64 -23.02 -0.57
C LEU A 19 28.84 -23.97 -1.47
N VAL A 20 28.23 -23.43 -2.54
CA VAL A 20 27.47 -24.21 -3.52
C VAL A 20 28.42 -24.68 -4.62
N ILE A 21 28.59 -26.00 -4.75
CA ILE A 21 29.30 -26.61 -5.88
C ILE A 21 28.30 -26.74 -7.03
N LYS A 22 28.49 -25.95 -8.09
CA LYS A 22 27.66 -26.01 -9.31
C LYS A 22 28.14 -27.10 -10.25
N ASN A 23 27.31 -27.43 -11.24
CA ASN A 23 27.80 -28.09 -12.44
C ASN A 23 28.87 -27.21 -13.11
N LEU A 24 29.84 -27.85 -13.74
CA LEU A 24 30.91 -27.18 -14.47
C LEU A 24 30.35 -26.50 -15.71
N GLU A 25 30.78 -25.26 -15.96
CA GLU A 25 30.54 -24.62 -17.24
C GLU A 25 31.35 -25.30 -18.34
N ARG A 26 30.90 -25.17 -19.59
CA ARG A 26 31.60 -25.81 -20.72
C ARG A 26 33.06 -25.34 -20.83
N GLY A 27 33.32 -24.06 -20.54
CA GLY A 27 34.68 -23.50 -20.51
C GLY A 27 35.53 -24.09 -19.40
N GLU A 28 34.99 -24.23 -18.19
CA GLU A 28 35.69 -24.82 -17.04
C GLU A 28 36.05 -26.28 -17.29
N LEU A 29 35.14 -27.04 -17.92
CA LEU A 29 35.37 -28.44 -18.27
C LEU A 29 36.48 -28.59 -19.34
N ILE A 30 36.54 -27.66 -20.30
CA ILE A 30 37.63 -27.59 -21.30
C ILE A 30 38.96 -27.28 -20.62
N GLU A 31 38.98 -26.27 -19.75
CA GLU A 31 40.19 -25.91 -19.00
C GLU A 31 40.69 -27.06 -18.11
N LEU A 32 39.77 -27.78 -17.44
CA LEU A 32 40.12 -28.97 -16.66
C LEU A 32 40.68 -30.09 -17.53
N SER A 33 40.12 -30.29 -18.72
CA SER A 33 40.60 -31.26 -19.72
C SER A 33 42.02 -30.93 -20.18
N ASP A 34 42.27 -29.67 -20.54
CA ASP A 34 43.57 -29.19 -20.99
C ASP A 34 44.63 -29.26 -19.87
N ASN A 35 44.27 -28.84 -18.65
CA ASN A 35 45.19 -28.82 -17.51
C ASN A 35 45.54 -30.22 -16.97
N ASN A 36 44.63 -31.20 -17.07
CA ASN A 36 44.82 -32.54 -16.49
C ASN A 36 45.02 -33.64 -17.55
N GLY A 37 45.01 -33.30 -18.84
CA GLY A 37 45.38 -34.20 -19.93
C GLY A 37 44.40 -35.34 -20.21
N PHE A 38 43.10 -35.17 -19.95
CA PHE A 38 42.06 -36.13 -20.34
C PHE A 38 41.25 -35.62 -21.53
N SER A 39 40.80 -36.50 -22.43
CA SER A 39 39.98 -36.08 -23.59
C SER A 39 38.51 -35.93 -23.21
N LEU A 40 37.90 -34.86 -23.72
CA LEU A 40 36.45 -34.69 -23.68
C LEU A 40 35.74 -35.60 -24.70
N PRO A 41 34.54 -36.10 -24.39
CA PRO A 41 33.75 -36.91 -25.32
C PRO A 41 33.32 -36.08 -26.54
N GLN A 42 33.27 -36.71 -27.71
CA GLN A 42 32.76 -36.07 -28.94
C GLN A 42 31.23 -35.96 -28.94
N ASP A 43 30.55 -36.86 -28.23
CA ASP A 43 29.10 -36.82 -28.06
C ASP A 43 28.72 -35.62 -27.17
N VAL A 44 28.00 -34.65 -27.75
CA VAL A 44 27.57 -33.42 -27.08
C VAL A 44 26.71 -33.71 -25.85
N ARG A 45 25.92 -34.79 -25.84
CA ARG A 45 25.04 -35.16 -24.71
C ARG A 45 25.85 -35.74 -23.58
N LEU A 46 26.85 -36.57 -23.90
CA LEU A 46 27.79 -37.05 -22.88
C LEU A 46 28.61 -35.91 -22.31
N LEU A 47 29.02 -34.95 -23.15
CA LEU A 47 29.71 -33.73 -22.72
C LEU A 47 28.87 -32.91 -21.73
N GLU A 48 27.56 -32.76 -21.99
CA GLU A 48 26.64 -32.09 -21.06
C GLU A 48 26.46 -32.88 -19.75
N LEU A 49 26.38 -34.22 -19.81
CA LEU A 49 26.22 -35.07 -18.62
C LEU A 49 27.42 -34.96 -17.66
N ILE A 50 28.65 -34.96 -18.19
CA ILE A 50 29.88 -34.90 -17.38
C ILE A 50 30.19 -33.51 -16.83
N LYS A 51 29.36 -32.49 -17.09
CA LYS A 51 29.42 -31.24 -16.32
C LYS A 51 29.05 -31.45 -14.85
N ASN A 52 28.27 -32.48 -14.56
CA ASN A 52 27.96 -32.87 -13.19
C ASN A 52 29.18 -33.61 -12.59
N PRO A 53 29.71 -33.16 -11.43
CA PRO A 53 30.91 -33.74 -10.82
C PRO A 53 30.82 -35.24 -10.54
N PHE A 54 29.64 -35.80 -10.24
CA PHE A 54 29.45 -37.24 -10.06
C PHE A 54 29.76 -38.00 -11.36
N TYR A 55 29.16 -37.56 -12.47
CA TYR A 55 29.37 -38.19 -13.77
C TYR A 55 30.77 -37.92 -14.33
N LEU A 56 31.37 -36.76 -14.04
CA LEU A 56 32.77 -36.49 -14.36
C LEU A 56 33.70 -37.45 -13.63
N SER A 57 33.50 -37.62 -12.32
CA SER A 57 34.29 -38.55 -11.51
C SER A 57 34.21 -39.97 -12.07
N GLU A 58 33.01 -40.45 -12.41
CA GLU A 58 32.85 -41.78 -12.99
C GLU A 58 33.41 -41.87 -14.43
N TYR A 59 33.28 -40.81 -15.23
CA TYR A 59 33.90 -40.73 -16.55
C TYR A 59 35.43 -40.86 -16.47
N LEU A 60 36.06 -40.08 -15.58
CA LEU A 60 37.51 -40.13 -15.34
C LEU A 60 37.95 -41.48 -14.78
N ARG A 61 37.17 -42.08 -13.85
CA ARG A 61 37.48 -43.38 -13.25
C ARG A 61 37.42 -44.54 -14.26
N PHE A 62 36.63 -44.40 -15.32
CA PHE A 62 36.49 -45.43 -16.36
C PHE A 62 37.12 -45.06 -17.70
N TYR A 63 37.80 -43.91 -17.76
CA TYR A 63 38.49 -43.41 -18.93
C TYR A 63 39.58 -44.40 -19.37
N THR A 64 39.52 -44.80 -20.63
CA THR A 64 40.41 -45.82 -21.24
C THR A 64 41.02 -45.34 -22.56
N GLY A 65 40.82 -44.07 -22.94
CA GLY A 65 41.26 -43.49 -24.22
C GLY A 65 40.33 -43.77 -25.41
N GLU A 66 39.26 -44.55 -25.24
CA GLU A 66 38.27 -44.86 -26.28
C GLU A 66 37.15 -43.80 -26.35
N SER A 67 36.70 -43.48 -27.57
CA SER A 67 35.51 -42.65 -27.81
C SER A 67 34.26 -43.44 -27.43
N ILE A 68 33.56 -43.01 -26.37
CA ILE A 68 32.31 -43.61 -25.90
C ILE A 68 31.15 -42.63 -26.13
N ASP A 69 30.01 -43.15 -26.56
CA ASP A 69 28.78 -42.36 -26.70
C ASP A 69 27.97 -42.33 -25.39
N TYR A 70 26.95 -41.47 -25.34
CA TYR A 70 26.10 -41.27 -24.16
C TYR A 70 25.45 -42.56 -23.65
N VAL A 71 24.90 -43.39 -24.54
CA VAL A 71 24.15 -44.61 -24.19
C VAL A 71 25.11 -45.68 -23.65
N SER A 72 26.20 -45.93 -24.36
CA SER A 72 27.23 -46.90 -23.98
C SER A 72 27.87 -46.53 -22.64
N PHE A 73 28.03 -45.24 -22.36
CA PHE A 73 28.55 -44.77 -21.07
C PHE A 73 27.61 -45.11 -19.91
N LYS A 74 26.31 -44.79 -20.01
CA LYS A 74 25.31 -45.15 -18.99
C LYS A 74 25.23 -46.66 -18.75
N GLU A 75 25.24 -47.46 -19.81
CA GLU A 75 25.24 -48.92 -19.68
C GLU A 75 26.50 -49.45 -18.96
N LYS A 76 27.67 -48.87 -19.27
CA LYS A 76 28.93 -49.21 -18.60
C LYS A 76 28.90 -48.85 -17.12
N LEU A 77 28.30 -47.72 -16.74
CA LEU A 77 28.10 -47.33 -15.33
C LEU A 77 27.21 -48.32 -14.59
N TRP A 78 26.03 -48.63 -15.14
CA TRP A 78 25.09 -49.58 -14.54
C TRP A 78 25.74 -50.95 -14.32
N ASN A 79 26.44 -51.47 -15.34
CA ASN A 79 27.10 -52.77 -15.27
C ASN A 79 28.24 -52.79 -14.24
N LYS A 80 29.02 -51.72 -14.12
CA LYS A 80 30.16 -51.66 -13.18
C LYS A 80 29.77 -51.35 -11.73
N ILE A 81 28.76 -50.51 -11.52
CA ILE A 81 28.37 -50.05 -10.17
C ILE A 81 27.32 -51.00 -9.57
N ILE A 82 26.27 -51.32 -10.34
CA ILE A 82 25.13 -52.09 -9.86
C ILE A 82 25.31 -53.59 -10.12
N VAL A 83 25.61 -54.01 -11.35
CA VAL A 83 25.59 -55.44 -11.71
C VAL A 83 26.85 -56.18 -11.19
N LYS A 84 28.05 -55.60 -11.34
CA LYS A 84 29.36 -56.22 -10.99
C LYS A 84 29.47 -57.69 -11.44
N ASN A 85 29.00 -57.99 -12.65
CA ASN A 85 28.96 -59.34 -13.25
C ASN A 85 28.09 -60.37 -12.47
N LYS A 86 27.16 -59.94 -11.61
CA LYS A 86 26.21 -60.80 -10.88
C LYS A 86 24.75 -60.38 -11.18
N PRO A 87 24.03 -61.06 -12.08
CA PRO A 87 22.64 -60.71 -12.42
C PRO A 87 21.67 -60.73 -11.23
N SER A 88 21.90 -61.60 -10.24
CA SER A 88 21.09 -61.65 -9.00
C SER A 88 21.21 -60.37 -8.16
N ARG A 89 22.34 -59.66 -8.26
CA ARG A 89 22.56 -58.37 -7.61
C ARG A 89 21.73 -57.26 -8.25
N GLU A 90 21.67 -57.24 -9.58
CA GLU A 90 20.79 -56.33 -10.33
C GLU A 90 19.32 -56.54 -9.96
N GLN A 91 18.87 -57.80 -9.98
CA GLN A 91 17.49 -58.15 -9.63
C GLN A 91 17.13 -57.72 -8.21
N CYS A 92 18.03 -57.94 -7.24
CA CYS A 92 17.80 -57.53 -5.87
C CYS A 92 17.73 -56.00 -5.72
N PHE A 93 18.63 -55.26 -6.37
CA PHE A 93 18.61 -53.80 -6.29
C PHE A 93 17.34 -53.21 -6.94
N LEU A 94 16.95 -53.73 -8.12
CA LEU A 94 15.69 -53.35 -8.78
C LEU A 94 14.46 -53.65 -7.91
N ALA A 95 14.41 -54.82 -7.27
CA ALA A 95 13.32 -55.18 -6.35
C ALA A 95 13.26 -54.22 -5.14
N THR A 96 14.42 -53.84 -4.59
CA THR A 96 14.52 -52.90 -3.46
C THR A 96 14.01 -51.51 -3.84
N ALA A 97 14.48 -50.95 -4.96
CA ALA A 97 14.05 -49.65 -5.46
C ALA A 97 12.57 -49.61 -5.79
N PHE A 98 12.05 -50.68 -6.42
CA PHE A 98 10.64 -50.74 -6.78
C PHE A 98 9.72 -50.90 -5.58
N GLN A 99 10.10 -51.75 -4.60
CA GLN A 99 9.34 -51.88 -3.37
C GLN A 99 9.26 -50.54 -2.64
N ARG A 100 10.40 -49.85 -2.49
CA ARG A 100 10.47 -48.52 -1.87
C ARG A 100 9.57 -47.51 -2.57
N ALA A 101 9.68 -47.42 -3.89
CA ALA A 101 8.86 -46.52 -4.68
C ALA A 101 7.36 -46.87 -4.56
N SER A 102 6.99 -48.15 -4.55
CA SER A 102 5.59 -48.59 -4.50
C SER A 102 4.94 -48.40 -3.13
N GLU A 103 5.68 -48.64 -2.03
CA GLU A 103 5.19 -48.48 -0.67
C GLU A 103 5.23 -47.02 -0.20
N GLY A 104 6.02 -46.17 -0.88
CA GLY A 104 6.18 -44.75 -0.55
C GLY A 104 6.95 -44.51 0.75
N GLN A 105 7.63 -45.53 1.28
CA GLN A 105 8.35 -45.50 2.55
C GLN A 105 9.85 -45.26 2.35
N PHE A 106 10.52 -44.69 3.35
CA PHE A 106 11.96 -44.53 3.30
C PHE A 106 12.71 -45.86 3.51
N PHE A 107 12.20 -46.72 4.39
CA PHE A 107 12.78 -48.03 4.70
C PHE A 107 11.93 -49.15 4.10
N VAL A 108 12.58 -50.19 3.59
CA VAL A 108 11.95 -51.39 3.04
C VAL A 108 12.65 -52.67 3.48
N SER A 109 11.94 -53.79 3.38
CA SER A 109 12.47 -55.14 3.63
C SER A 109 12.34 -55.99 2.37
N PRO A 110 13.28 -55.86 1.41
CA PRO A 110 13.21 -56.58 0.14
C PRO A 110 13.41 -58.07 0.30
N ALA A 111 12.61 -58.85 -0.43
CA ALA A 111 12.72 -60.30 -0.49
C ALA A 111 13.93 -60.74 -1.36
N CYS A 112 15.12 -60.51 -0.83
CA CYS A 112 16.41 -60.85 -1.45
C CYS A 112 17.27 -61.76 -0.57
N ASP A 113 18.30 -62.35 -1.17
CA ASP A 113 19.42 -62.97 -0.45
C ASP A 113 20.17 -61.92 0.40
N THR A 114 20.37 -62.21 1.68
CA THR A 114 21.01 -61.30 2.64
C THR A 114 22.47 -61.02 2.29
N GLY A 115 23.19 -61.99 1.71
CA GLY A 115 24.57 -61.80 1.26
C GLY A 115 24.69 -60.84 0.07
N ILE A 116 23.65 -60.72 -0.76
CA ILE A 116 23.57 -59.71 -1.83
C ILE A 116 23.28 -58.33 -1.26
N LEU A 117 22.36 -58.21 -0.30
CA LEU A 117 22.05 -56.95 0.38
C LEU A 117 23.27 -56.41 1.14
N ASP A 118 23.99 -57.26 1.87
CA ASP A 118 25.21 -56.89 2.58
C ASP A 118 26.30 -56.40 1.60
N ALA A 119 26.38 -56.98 0.39
CA ALA A 119 27.30 -56.53 -0.64
C ALA A 119 26.92 -55.15 -1.21
N LEU A 120 25.61 -54.86 -1.38
CA LEU A 120 25.13 -53.53 -1.78
C LEU A 120 25.36 -52.49 -0.68
N VAL A 121 25.24 -52.89 0.59
CA VAL A 121 25.55 -52.06 1.75
C VAL A 121 27.04 -51.72 1.83
N LYS A 122 27.90 -52.73 1.66
CA LYS A 122 29.36 -52.52 1.64
C LYS A 122 29.81 -51.58 0.53
N ASP A 123 29.13 -51.59 -0.61
CA ASP A 123 29.41 -50.71 -1.75
C ASP A 123 28.75 -49.31 -1.61
N GLY A 124 28.02 -49.05 -0.52
CA GLY A 124 27.38 -47.76 -0.26
C GLY A 124 26.24 -47.43 -1.22
N ILE A 125 25.60 -48.43 -1.84
CA ILE A 125 24.42 -48.26 -2.72
C ILE A 125 23.12 -48.34 -1.90
N VAL A 126 23.11 -49.20 -0.89
CA VAL A 126 22.02 -49.38 0.06
C VAL A 126 22.56 -49.14 1.47
N GLY A 127 21.74 -48.63 2.38
CA GLY A 127 22.04 -48.53 3.80
C GLY A 127 21.06 -49.38 4.61
N TYR A 128 21.37 -49.64 5.88
CA TYR A 128 20.51 -50.39 6.79
C TYR A 128 20.43 -49.70 8.16
N GLU A 129 19.21 -49.49 8.65
CA GLU A 129 18.91 -49.00 10.00
C GLU A 129 17.91 -49.94 10.69
N ALA A 130 17.55 -49.66 11.96
CA ALA A 130 16.63 -50.48 12.75
C ALA A 130 15.25 -50.70 12.08
N ALA A 131 14.83 -49.80 11.19
CA ALA A 131 13.56 -49.86 10.48
C ALA A 131 13.63 -50.59 9.10
N GLY A 132 14.81 -50.95 8.60
CA GLY A 132 15.00 -51.65 7.33
C GLY A 132 16.10 -51.06 6.43
N TYR A 133 16.07 -51.45 5.15
CA TYR A 133 17.02 -51.00 4.12
C TYR A 133 16.55 -49.71 3.43
N PHE A 134 17.46 -48.84 3.02
CA PHE A 134 17.18 -47.62 2.25
C PHE A 134 18.21 -47.40 1.15
N ILE A 135 17.87 -46.65 0.09
CA ILE A 135 18.84 -46.31 -0.97
C ILE A 135 19.64 -45.08 -0.54
N THR A 136 20.96 -45.13 -0.66
CA THR A 136 21.86 -44.11 -0.13
C THR A 136 21.90 -42.83 -0.95
N HIS A 137 21.51 -42.89 -2.23
CA HIS A 137 21.55 -41.75 -3.13
C HIS A 137 20.45 -41.83 -4.20
N ASP A 138 19.76 -40.70 -4.42
CA ASP A 138 18.66 -40.54 -5.39
C ASP A 138 19.04 -40.96 -6.83
N ILE A 139 20.29 -40.73 -7.26
CA ILE A 139 20.79 -41.14 -8.59
C ILE A 139 20.64 -42.65 -8.80
N TYR A 140 20.93 -43.46 -7.77
CA TYR A 140 20.82 -44.91 -7.88
C TYR A 140 19.36 -45.37 -7.94
N GLU A 141 18.47 -44.69 -7.21
CA GLU A 141 17.03 -44.94 -7.26
C GLU A 141 16.46 -44.58 -8.64
N GLU A 142 16.78 -43.40 -9.17
CA GLU A 142 16.37 -42.95 -10.51
C GLU A 142 16.87 -43.92 -11.60
N TRP A 143 18.14 -44.33 -11.56
CA TRP A 143 18.68 -45.32 -12.50
C TRP A 143 17.92 -46.65 -12.47
N ALA A 144 17.60 -47.14 -11.28
CA ALA A 144 16.87 -48.40 -11.12
C ALA A 144 15.47 -48.32 -11.73
N LEU A 145 14.76 -47.23 -11.48
CA LEU A 145 13.41 -47.02 -12.00
C LEU A 145 13.41 -46.81 -13.53
N GLU A 146 14.34 -46.02 -14.08
CA GLU A 146 14.51 -45.84 -15.53
C GLU A 146 14.86 -47.16 -16.25
N LYS A 147 15.73 -47.98 -15.63
CA LYS A 147 16.08 -49.31 -16.16
C LYS A 147 14.87 -50.23 -16.17
N LYS A 148 14.08 -50.24 -15.09
CA LYS A 148 12.85 -51.04 -14.99
C LYS A 148 11.83 -50.63 -16.05
N ILE A 149 11.59 -49.33 -16.21
CA ILE A 149 10.71 -48.76 -17.25
C ILE A 149 11.17 -49.20 -18.64
N SER A 150 12.48 -49.12 -18.93
CA SER A 150 13.04 -49.57 -20.22
C SER A 150 12.79 -51.06 -20.47
N VAL A 151 12.99 -51.91 -19.46
CA VAL A 151 12.77 -53.37 -19.58
C VAL A 151 11.30 -53.69 -19.80
N ASP A 152 10.40 -53.06 -19.05
CA ASP A 152 8.96 -53.31 -19.17
C ASP A 152 8.39 -52.72 -20.47
N TYR A 153 8.94 -51.62 -20.98
CA TYR A 153 8.59 -51.07 -22.29
C TYR A 153 8.94 -52.03 -23.42
N ILE A 154 10.10 -52.68 -23.37
CA ILE A 154 10.51 -53.68 -24.37
C ILE A 154 9.61 -54.92 -24.31
N ARG A 155 9.15 -55.30 -23.11
CA ARG A 155 8.34 -56.50 -22.86
C ARG A 155 6.83 -56.27 -22.97
N LYS A 156 6.38 -55.04 -23.20
CA LYS A 156 4.95 -54.70 -23.20
C LYS A 156 4.22 -55.42 -24.34
N ALA A 157 3.05 -55.99 -24.06
CA ALA A 157 2.13 -56.41 -25.11
C ALA A 157 1.27 -55.24 -25.58
N ASN A 158 0.86 -54.37 -24.65
CA ASN A 158 0.11 -53.14 -24.90
C ASN A 158 0.45 -52.07 -23.86
N ASN A 159 0.02 -50.83 -24.09
CA ASN A 159 0.37 -49.70 -23.23
C ASN A 159 -0.33 -49.74 -21.85
N ASN A 160 -1.51 -50.36 -21.71
CA ASN A 160 -2.21 -50.46 -20.42
C ASN A 160 -1.48 -51.41 -19.48
N GLU A 161 -1.10 -52.60 -19.96
CA GLU A 161 -0.31 -53.57 -19.19
C GLU A 161 1.06 -52.99 -18.78
N PHE A 162 1.65 -52.14 -19.63
CA PHE A 162 2.88 -51.44 -19.31
C PHE A 162 2.72 -50.50 -18.09
N PHE A 163 1.69 -49.66 -18.08
CA PHE A 163 1.45 -48.73 -16.96
C PHE A 163 1.03 -49.44 -15.67
N GLU A 164 0.26 -50.53 -15.76
CA GLU A 164 -0.06 -51.36 -14.59
C GLU A 164 1.20 -51.99 -13.97
N LYS A 165 2.15 -52.45 -14.79
CA LYS A 165 3.39 -53.09 -14.30
C LYS A 165 4.37 -52.13 -13.65
N ILE A 166 4.52 -50.92 -14.18
CA ILE A 166 5.46 -49.94 -13.60
C ILE A 166 4.86 -49.24 -12.35
N GLY A 167 3.52 -49.24 -12.20
CA GLY A 167 2.85 -48.70 -11.03
C GLY A 167 2.81 -47.18 -10.97
N GLU A 168 1.91 -46.64 -10.14
CA GLU A 168 1.51 -45.23 -10.17
C GLU A 168 2.22 -44.33 -9.14
N SER A 169 3.29 -44.78 -8.51
CA SER A 169 3.95 -43.99 -7.47
C SER A 169 4.68 -42.78 -8.05
N LEU A 170 4.75 -41.70 -7.28
CA LEU A 170 5.35 -40.44 -7.73
C LEU A 170 6.83 -40.59 -8.17
N PRO A 171 7.72 -41.37 -7.50
CA PRO A 171 9.08 -41.60 -8.01
C PRO A 171 9.11 -42.30 -9.38
N VAL A 172 8.18 -43.23 -9.63
CA VAL A 172 8.04 -43.88 -10.94
C VAL A 172 7.58 -42.89 -11.99
N ARG A 173 6.60 -42.02 -11.68
CA ARG A 173 6.13 -40.97 -12.60
C ARG A 173 7.25 -40.03 -13.03
N ARG A 174 8.06 -39.55 -12.07
CA ARG A 174 9.26 -38.73 -12.34
C ARG A 174 10.26 -39.47 -13.23
N SER A 175 10.54 -40.74 -12.92
CA SER A 175 11.47 -41.56 -13.72
C SER A 175 10.94 -41.82 -15.13
N PHE A 176 9.63 -41.97 -15.31
CA PHE A 176 9.00 -42.10 -16.63
C PHE A 176 9.15 -40.81 -17.44
N ARG A 177 8.91 -39.65 -16.83
CA ARG A 177 9.12 -38.33 -17.48
C ARG A 177 10.58 -38.15 -17.91
N ASN A 178 11.54 -38.49 -17.05
CA ASN A 178 12.96 -38.45 -17.38
C ASN A 178 13.31 -39.40 -18.54
N TRP A 179 12.78 -40.62 -18.50
CA TRP A 179 12.96 -41.61 -19.56
C TRP A 179 12.40 -41.14 -20.92
N ILE A 180 11.21 -40.52 -20.95
CA ILE A 180 10.65 -39.90 -22.16
C ILE A 180 11.55 -38.75 -22.64
N SER A 181 12.00 -37.88 -21.72
CA SER A 181 12.85 -36.74 -22.05
C SER A 181 14.17 -37.19 -22.69
N GLU A 182 14.78 -38.25 -22.16
CA GLU A 182 15.95 -38.89 -22.74
C GLU A 182 15.66 -39.42 -24.14
N ARG A 183 14.55 -40.16 -24.35
CA ARG A 183 14.17 -40.70 -25.67
C ARG A 183 13.90 -39.62 -26.72
N LEU A 184 13.27 -38.51 -26.31
CA LEU A 184 13.04 -37.34 -27.17
C LEU A 184 14.36 -36.65 -27.54
N LEU A 185 15.32 -36.60 -26.62
CA LEU A 185 16.67 -36.08 -26.89
C LEU A 185 17.48 -37.02 -27.80
N LEU A 186 17.21 -38.33 -27.74
CA LEU A 186 17.86 -39.33 -28.58
C LEU A 186 17.30 -39.40 -30.01
N ASP A 187 16.28 -38.61 -30.36
CA ASP A 187 15.54 -38.66 -31.63
C ASP A 187 15.07 -40.08 -32.00
N ASP A 188 14.64 -40.85 -30.98
CA ASP A 188 14.17 -42.21 -31.17
C ASP A 188 12.88 -42.21 -32.04
N GLN A 189 12.99 -42.69 -33.28
CA GLN A 189 11.88 -42.74 -34.25
C GLN A 189 10.66 -43.51 -33.70
N SER A 190 10.87 -44.45 -32.77
CA SER A 190 9.79 -45.24 -32.15
C SER A 190 8.97 -44.45 -31.11
N ILE A 191 9.46 -43.30 -30.63
CA ILE A 191 8.79 -42.54 -29.57
C ILE A 191 7.57 -41.77 -30.08
N LYS A 192 7.56 -41.32 -31.35
CA LYS A 192 6.46 -40.54 -31.91
C LYS A 192 5.15 -41.35 -32.00
N PRO A 193 5.14 -42.58 -32.57
CA PRO A 193 3.95 -43.44 -32.52
C PRO A 193 3.51 -43.78 -31.09
N PHE A 194 4.46 -44.04 -30.19
CA PHE A 194 4.16 -44.35 -28.79
C PHE A 194 3.45 -43.19 -28.07
N ILE A 195 3.90 -41.95 -28.28
CA ILE A 195 3.24 -40.76 -27.74
C ILE A 195 1.82 -40.62 -28.31
N ALA A 196 1.63 -40.83 -29.61
CA ALA A 196 0.31 -40.78 -30.24
C ALA A 196 -0.66 -41.81 -29.64
N GLU A 197 -0.21 -43.04 -29.43
CA GLU A 197 -1.02 -44.10 -28.81
C GLU A 197 -1.39 -43.78 -27.36
N ILE A 198 -0.49 -43.17 -26.57
CA ILE A 198 -0.79 -42.80 -25.18
C ILE A 198 -1.84 -41.68 -25.12
N VAL A 199 -1.65 -40.63 -25.94
CA VAL A 199 -2.55 -39.47 -25.95
C VAL A 199 -3.96 -39.91 -26.35
N CYS A 200 -4.07 -40.72 -27.41
CA CYS A 200 -5.35 -41.23 -27.93
C CYS A 200 -5.89 -42.46 -27.18
N GLY A 201 -5.09 -43.09 -26.32
CA GLY A 201 -5.47 -44.31 -25.61
C GLY A 201 -6.57 -44.10 -24.58
N GLU A 202 -7.63 -44.91 -24.67
CA GLU A 202 -8.66 -45.05 -23.64
C GLU A 202 -8.18 -46.02 -22.55
N GLY A 203 -8.34 -45.64 -21.27
CA GLY A 203 -7.93 -46.45 -20.12
C GLY A 203 -6.57 -46.10 -19.50
N ILE A 204 -5.79 -45.19 -20.12
CA ILE A 204 -4.56 -44.67 -19.52
C ILE A 204 -4.88 -43.47 -18.62
N SER A 205 -4.46 -43.54 -17.34
CA SER A 205 -4.66 -42.47 -16.35
C SER A 205 -4.10 -41.12 -16.82
N ASN A 206 -4.83 -40.03 -16.58
CA ASN A 206 -4.46 -38.68 -17.06
C ASN A 206 -3.09 -38.22 -16.58
N PHE A 207 -2.68 -38.58 -15.36
CA PHE A 207 -1.37 -38.19 -14.84
C PHE A 207 -0.21 -38.76 -15.69
N TRP A 208 -0.36 -39.93 -16.33
CA TRP A 208 0.66 -40.45 -17.26
C TRP A 208 0.74 -39.62 -18.53
N LYS A 209 -0.41 -39.15 -19.02
CA LYS A 209 -0.49 -38.23 -20.16
C LYS A 209 0.17 -36.90 -19.78
N ASP A 210 -0.03 -36.42 -18.55
CA ASP A 210 0.60 -35.21 -18.05
C ASP A 210 2.13 -35.33 -17.98
N GLU A 211 2.66 -36.41 -17.38
CA GLU A 211 4.12 -36.64 -17.32
C GLU A 211 4.76 -36.66 -18.72
N LEU A 212 4.10 -37.30 -19.67
CA LEU A 212 4.51 -37.32 -21.07
C LEU A 212 4.53 -35.92 -21.67
N TRP A 213 3.45 -35.15 -21.48
CA TRP A 213 3.34 -33.80 -22.04
C TRP A 213 4.33 -32.83 -21.41
N VAL A 214 4.62 -32.95 -20.12
CA VAL A 214 5.68 -32.16 -19.48
C VAL A 214 7.03 -32.44 -20.14
N ALA A 215 7.37 -33.70 -20.40
CA ALA A 215 8.60 -34.05 -21.12
C ALA A 215 8.64 -33.46 -22.54
N VAL A 216 7.51 -33.48 -23.26
CA VAL A 216 7.39 -32.90 -24.61
C VAL A 216 7.54 -31.37 -24.57
N LEU A 217 6.90 -30.68 -23.61
CA LEU A 217 6.94 -29.22 -23.49
C LEU A 217 8.34 -28.70 -23.10
N LEU A 218 9.11 -29.48 -22.35
CA LEU A 218 10.50 -29.14 -22.00
C LEU A 218 11.49 -29.44 -23.14
N SER A 219 11.10 -30.26 -24.13
CA SER A 219 11.95 -30.69 -25.24
C SER A 219 11.92 -29.71 -26.41
N ASP A 220 13.06 -29.58 -27.11
CA ASP A 220 13.19 -28.85 -28.38
C ASP A 220 12.29 -29.37 -29.50
N ASN A 221 11.78 -30.60 -29.36
CA ASN A 221 10.83 -31.22 -30.29
C ASN A 221 9.37 -30.77 -30.08
N SER A 222 9.08 -29.89 -29.11
CA SER A 222 7.72 -29.45 -28.74
C SER A 222 6.87 -28.99 -29.94
N GLY A 223 7.42 -28.15 -30.82
CA GLY A 223 6.71 -27.61 -31.99
C GLY A 223 6.24 -28.67 -32.99
N ILE A 224 6.97 -29.78 -33.12
CA ILE A 224 6.59 -30.90 -33.99
C ILE A 224 5.30 -31.54 -33.47
N PHE A 225 5.18 -31.70 -32.16
CA PHE A 225 4.00 -32.32 -31.53
C PHE A 225 2.76 -31.41 -31.58
N PHE A 226 2.91 -30.09 -31.44
CA PHE A 226 1.79 -29.16 -31.66
C PHE A 226 1.21 -29.27 -33.07
N ASN A 227 2.07 -29.38 -34.08
CA ASN A 227 1.64 -29.59 -35.45
C ASN A 227 0.99 -30.97 -35.65
N TYR A 228 1.59 -32.02 -35.09
CA TYR A 228 1.09 -33.39 -35.20
C TYR A 228 -0.30 -33.55 -34.56
N PHE A 229 -0.55 -32.93 -33.42
CA PHE A 229 -1.82 -33.00 -32.68
C PHE A 229 -2.76 -31.82 -32.93
N LYS A 230 -2.50 -30.97 -33.93
CA LYS A 230 -3.27 -29.74 -34.20
C LYS A 230 -4.79 -29.94 -34.16
N ARG A 231 -5.31 -30.97 -34.84
CA ARG A 231 -6.75 -31.28 -34.87
C ARG A 231 -7.29 -31.64 -33.48
N TYR A 232 -6.55 -32.40 -32.68
CA TYR A 232 -6.97 -32.78 -31.33
C TYR A 232 -6.95 -31.58 -30.37
N LEU A 233 -5.95 -30.71 -30.51
CA LEU A 233 -5.81 -29.49 -29.71
C LEU A 233 -6.95 -28.49 -29.93
N LEU A 234 -7.47 -28.42 -31.16
CA LEU A 234 -8.56 -27.51 -31.54
C LEU A 234 -9.95 -28.14 -31.38
N SER A 235 -10.05 -29.47 -31.31
CA SER A 235 -11.31 -30.19 -31.06
C SER A 235 -11.77 -30.14 -29.59
N SER A 236 -13.00 -30.60 -29.33
CA SER A 236 -13.51 -30.88 -27.98
C SER A 236 -13.38 -29.69 -27.01
N ASP A 237 -13.79 -28.50 -27.45
CA ASP A 237 -13.70 -27.25 -26.69
C ASP A 237 -12.27 -26.96 -26.16
N GLN A 238 -11.27 -27.36 -26.95
CA GLN A 238 -9.84 -27.15 -26.67
C GLN A 238 -9.39 -27.74 -25.32
N ASN A 239 -10.04 -28.80 -24.82
CA ASN A 239 -9.71 -29.42 -23.53
C ASN A 239 -8.26 -29.85 -23.40
N LEU A 240 -7.67 -30.41 -24.47
CA LEU A 240 -6.26 -30.80 -24.48
C LEU A 240 -5.36 -29.56 -24.40
N LEU A 241 -5.64 -28.52 -25.20
CA LEU A 241 -4.88 -27.27 -25.16
C LEU A 241 -4.97 -26.60 -23.77
N LYS A 242 -6.16 -26.55 -23.16
CA LYS A 242 -6.38 -26.10 -21.77
C LYS A 242 -5.46 -26.86 -20.80
N ARG A 243 -5.41 -28.19 -20.88
CA ARG A 243 -4.51 -29.00 -20.04
C ARG A 243 -3.03 -28.71 -20.33
N LEU A 244 -2.62 -28.58 -21.58
CA LEU A 244 -1.23 -28.25 -21.92
C LEU A 244 -0.80 -26.87 -21.42
N THR A 245 -1.64 -25.85 -21.56
CA THR A 245 -1.33 -24.50 -21.02
C THR A 245 -1.22 -24.53 -19.50
N PHE A 246 -2.01 -25.35 -18.81
CA PHE A 246 -1.91 -25.56 -17.38
C PHE A 246 -0.58 -26.24 -17.00
N LEU A 247 -0.22 -27.35 -17.67
CA LEU A 247 1.04 -28.05 -17.43
C LEU A 247 2.26 -27.18 -17.74
N LEU A 248 2.21 -26.39 -18.81
CA LEU A 248 3.23 -25.42 -19.18
C LEU A 248 3.50 -24.45 -18.03
N ARG A 249 2.43 -23.84 -17.51
CA ARG A 249 2.51 -22.86 -16.41
C ARG A 249 2.88 -23.48 -15.07
N LEU A 250 2.71 -24.79 -14.90
CA LEU A 250 2.99 -25.52 -13.67
C LEU A 250 4.43 -26.08 -13.65
N ALA A 251 4.79 -26.88 -14.64
CA ALA A 251 5.98 -27.72 -14.65
C ALA A 251 7.12 -27.17 -15.53
N CYS A 252 6.82 -26.27 -16.47
CA CYS A 252 7.80 -25.69 -17.39
C CYS A 252 8.32 -24.34 -16.89
N LYS A 253 8.67 -24.24 -15.61
CA LYS A 253 9.21 -23.02 -14.98
C LYS A 253 10.39 -23.36 -14.08
N ASP A 254 11.32 -22.42 -13.99
CA ASP A 254 12.45 -22.47 -13.05
C ASP A 254 12.41 -21.27 -12.10
N VAL A 255 13.12 -21.39 -10.96
CA VAL A 255 13.34 -20.28 -10.04
C VAL A 255 14.22 -19.21 -10.70
N ASP A 256 13.81 -17.95 -10.61
CA ASP A 256 14.51 -16.81 -11.19
C ASP A 256 15.62 -16.29 -10.25
N TYR A 257 16.72 -17.04 -10.17
CA TYR A 257 17.86 -16.71 -9.33
C TYR A 257 18.52 -15.36 -9.68
N ASP A 258 18.41 -14.92 -10.93
CA ASP A 258 19.04 -13.68 -11.39
C ASP A 258 18.29 -12.47 -10.84
N LEU A 259 16.96 -12.49 -10.91
CA LEU A 259 16.13 -11.45 -10.29
C LEU A 259 16.31 -11.42 -8.78
N LEU A 260 16.37 -12.59 -8.13
CA LEU A 260 16.56 -12.66 -6.66
C LEU A 260 17.86 -11.98 -6.23
N LYS A 261 18.96 -12.17 -6.96
CA LYS A 261 20.22 -11.45 -6.70
C LYS A 261 20.09 -9.95 -6.91
N GLN A 262 19.39 -9.50 -7.95
CA GLN A 262 19.16 -8.07 -8.19
C GLN A 262 18.34 -7.42 -7.07
N LEU A 263 17.43 -8.16 -6.46
CA LEU A 263 16.65 -7.75 -5.29
C LEU A 263 17.46 -7.81 -3.98
N GLY A 264 18.77 -8.08 -4.03
CA GLY A 264 19.64 -8.16 -2.86
C GLY A 264 19.45 -9.41 -2.01
N VAL A 265 18.71 -10.41 -2.51
CA VAL A 265 18.45 -11.65 -1.78
C VAL A 265 19.62 -12.61 -1.96
N SER A 266 20.27 -12.98 -0.85
CA SER A 266 21.40 -13.91 -0.88
C SER A 266 20.92 -15.37 -1.07
N ASN A 267 21.80 -16.26 -1.53
CA ASN A 267 21.47 -17.68 -1.67
C ASN A 267 21.01 -18.34 -0.35
N SER A 268 21.39 -17.78 0.80
CA SER A 268 20.98 -18.20 2.14
C SER A 268 19.53 -17.81 2.47
N ASP A 269 19.04 -16.69 1.93
CA ASP A 269 17.72 -16.12 2.24
C ASP A 269 16.59 -16.76 1.41
N LEU A 270 16.93 -17.64 0.46
CA LEU A 270 15.98 -18.27 -0.48
C LEU A 270 14.83 -19.04 0.18
N LEU A 271 14.98 -19.41 1.45
CA LEU A 271 14.01 -20.20 2.21
C LEU A 271 13.08 -19.33 3.07
N SER A 272 13.49 -18.10 3.37
CA SER A 272 12.68 -17.10 4.05
C SER A 272 11.89 -16.22 3.05
N ILE A 273 12.19 -16.31 1.74
CA ILE A 273 11.42 -15.57 0.72
C ILE A 273 9.98 -16.09 0.69
N GLN A 274 9.03 -15.27 1.12
CA GLN A 274 7.61 -15.59 1.07
C GLN A 274 7.10 -15.88 -0.36
N TYR A 275 7.77 -15.36 -1.39
CA TYR A 275 7.39 -15.49 -2.80
C TYR A 275 8.48 -16.17 -3.67
N VAL A 276 8.15 -17.28 -4.33
CA VAL A 276 9.09 -17.91 -5.30
C VAL A 276 8.91 -17.24 -6.66
N LEU A 277 9.86 -16.37 -7.02
CA LEU A 277 9.88 -15.75 -8.35
C LEU A 277 10.33 -16.79 -9.38
N THR A 278 9.50 -17.01 -10.40
CA THR A 278 9.73 -18.02 -11.44
C THR A 278 9.84 -17.41 -12.82
N LYS A 279 10.55 -18.10 -13.72
CA LYS A 279 10.69 -17.78 -15.14
C LYS A 279 10.34 -18.96 -16.04
N PRO A 280 9.80 -18.73 -17.25
CA PRO A 280 9.56 -19.77 -18.25
C PRO A 280 10.81 -20.64 -18.54
N LYS A 281 10.63 -21.95 -18.69
CA LYS A 281 11.68 -22.94 -19.00
C LYS A 281 11.23 -23.85 -20.15
N GLY A 282 12.15 -24.15 -21.08
CA GLY A 282 11.91 -25.06 -22.21
C GLY A 282 11.22 -24.38 -23.39
N THR A 283 11.31 -24.99 -24.58
CA THR A 283 10.80 -24.43 -25.85
C THR A 283 9.27 -24.51 -25.99
N GLY A 284 8.60 -25.24 -25.10
CA GLY A 284 7.14 -25.39 -25.09
C GLY A 284 6.40 -24.06 -24.96
N TRP A 285 6.99 -23.04 -24.29
CA TRP A 285 6.39 -21.71 -24.20
C TRP A 285 6.29 -21.04 -25.57
N GLN A 286 7.38 -21.06 -26.33
CA GLN A 286 7.44 -20.52 -27.69
C GLN A 286 6.46 -21.28 -28.60
N SER A 287 6.48 -22.61 -28.54
CA SER A 287 5.60 -23.46 -29.34
C SER A 287 4.10 -23.23 -29.04
N VAL A 288 3.73 -23.12 -27.77
CA VAL A 288 2.33 -22.86 -27.35
C VAL A 288 1.87 -21.48 -27.80
N ILE A 289 2.67 -20.44 -27.55
CA ILE A 289 2.30 -19.06 -27.92
C ILE A 289 2.18 -18.93 -29.43
N GLN A 290 3.11 -19.53 -30.19
CA GLN A 290 3.03 -19.58 -31.65
C GLN A 290 1.77 -20.31 -32.13
N PHE A 291 1.48 -21.49 -31.57
CA PHE A 291 0.30 -22.27 -31.92
C PHE A 291 -1.00 -21.51 -31.63
N ILE A 292 -1.10 -20.82 -30.49
CA ILE A 292 -2.26 -20.01 -30.13
C ILE A 292 -2.44 -18.86 -31.13
N HIS A 293 -1.37 -18.14 -31.45
CA HIS A 293 -1.42 -17.03 -32.41
C HIS A 293 -1.90 -17.49 -33.80
N GLU A 294 -1.35 -18.60 -34.31
CA GLU A 294 -1.70 -19.15 -35.64
C GLU A 294 -3.16 -19.63 -35.75
N ASN A 295 -3.82 -19.92 -34.64
CA ASN A 295 -5.18 -20.46 -34.61
C ASN A 295 -6.14 -19.64 -33.74
N LEU A 296 -5.81 -18.36 -33.50
CA LEU A 296 -6.50 -17.49 -32.54
C LEU A 296 -8.00 -17.33 -32.86
N ASP A 297 -8.33 -17.19 -34.15
CA ASP A 297 -9.73 -17.06 -34.61
C ASP A 297 -10.56 -18.34 -34.38
N GLU A 298 -9.95 -19.53 -34.49
CA GLU A 298 -10.62 -20.82 -34.23
C GLU A 298 -10.80 -21.06 -32.72
N ILE A 299 -9.87 -20.58 -31.89
CA ILE A 299 -9.94 -20.66 -30.44
C ILE A 299 -11.01 -19.68 -29.88
N GLY A 300 -11.05 -18.46 -30.41
CA GLY A 300 -12.05 -17.43 -30.07
C GLY A 300 -11.93 -16.83 -28.66
N ILE A 301 -12.74 -15.79 -28.40
CA ILE A 301 -12.72 -14.99 -27.16
C ILE A 301 -13.12 -15.77 -25.90
N ARG A 302 -14.00 -16.78 -26.03
CA ARG A 302 -14.53 -17.57 -24.89
C ARG A 302 -13.44 -18.29 -24.09
N ASN A 303 -12.28 -18.47 -24.70
CA ASN A 303 -11.13 -19.21 -24.20
C ASN A 303 -10.03 -18.30 -23.61
N ILE A 304 -10.27 -16.99 -23.48
CA ILE A 304 -9.29 -16.03 -22.95
C ILE A 304 -8.73 -16.41 -21.57
N ASN A 305 -9.56 -16.99 -20.70
CA ASN A 305 -9.22 -17.24 -19.30
C ASN A 305 -8.03 -18.18 -19.08
N PHE A 306 -7.78 -19.13 -19.99
CA PHE A 306 -6.63 -20.04 -19.87
C PHE A 306 -5.41 -19.56 -20.68
N ILE A 307 -5.62 -18.67 -21.66
CA ILE A 307 -4.56 -18.14 -22.52
C ILE A 307 -3.89 -16.92 -21.89
N LEU A 308 -4.69 -15.98 -21.38
CA LEU A 308 -4.18 -14.74 -20.78
C LEU A 308 -3.08 -14.99 -19.74
N PRO A 309 -3.21 -15.95 -18.80
CA PRO A 309 -2.14 -16.22 -17.85
C PRO A 309 -0.82 -16.73 -18.49
N VAL A 310 -0.88 -17.42 -19.64
CA VAL A 310 0.31 -17.89 -20.36
C VAL A 310 1.08 -16.71 -20.96
N ILE A 311 0.38 -15.85 -21.71
CA ILE A 311 0.97 -14.69 -22.37
C ILE A 311 1.45 -13.64 -21.35
N GLN A 312 0.72 -13.47 -20.25
CA GLN A 312 1.09 -12.59 -19.16
C GLN A 312 2.40 -13.03 -18.49
N GLU A 313 2.49 -14.28 -18.05
CA GLU A 313 3.69 -14.79 -17.36
C GLU A 313 4.93 -14.76 -18.26
N TRP A 314 4.77 -15.00 -19.57
CA TRP A 314 5.84 -14.81 -20.55
C TRP A 314 6.28 -13.34 -20.62
N ASN A 315 5.35 -12.41 -20.84
CA ASN A 315 5.64 -10.99 -21.02
C ASN A 315 6.13 -10.29 -19.74
N GLN A 316 5.82 -10.81 -18.55
CA GLN A 316 6.38 -10.31 -17.30
C GLN A 316 7.90 -10.48 -17.26
N ARG A 317 8.42 -11.60 -17.81
CA ARG A 317 9.85 -11.95 -17.78
C ARG A 317 10.60 -11.60 -19.07
N ASN A 318 9.95 -11.74 -20.22
CA ASN A 318 10.55 -11.55 -21.53
C ASN A 318 9.95 -10.33 -22.23
N LYS A 319 10.75 -9.27 -22.39
CA LYS A 319 10.29 -8.01 -23.00
C LYS A 319 10.63 -7.88 -24.49
N VAL A 320 11.43 -8.79 -25.03
CA VAL A 320 11.95 -8.75 -26.41
C VAL A 320 11.87 -10.11 -27.10
N GLY A 321 11.82 -10.11 -28.43
CA GLY A 321 11.84 -11.31 -29.26
C GLY A 321 10.49 -11.65 -29.89
N GLU A 322 10.51 -12.59 -30.85
CA GLU A 322 9.33 -12.94 -31.65
C GLU A 322 8.19 -13.51 -30.80
N THR A 323 8.49 -14.38 -29.84
CA THR A 323 7.47 -14.92 -28.92
C THR A 323 6.77 -13.82 -28.12
N THR A 324 7.50 -12.80 -27.66
CA THR A 324 6.91 -11.64 -26.98
C THR A 324 6.03 -10.83 -27.92
N ARG A 325 6.44 -10.65 -29.19
CA ARG A 325 5.61 -10.01 -30.22
C ARG A 325 4.27 -10.75 -30.39
N LEU A 326 4.32 -12.07 -30.63
CA LEU A 326 3.13 -12.91 -30.81
C LEU A 326 2.22 -12.88 -29.57
N SER A 327 2.81 -12.98 -28.37
CA SER A 327 2.12 -12.89 -27.09
C SER A 327 1.36 -11.57 -26.92
N SER A 328 2.00 -10.43 -27.24
CA SER A 328 1.37 -9.11 -27.19
C SER A 328 0.30 -8.91 -28.26
N LEU A 329 0.47 -9.50 -29.45
CA LEU A 329 -0.58 -9.49 -30.49
C LEU A 329 -1.81 -10.27 -30.06
N ILE A 330 -1.64 -11.44 -29.43
CA ILE A 330 -2.74 -12.21 -28.84
C ILE A 330 -3.47 -11.36 -27.79
N ALA A 331 -2.72 -10.73 -26.87
CA ALA A 331 -3.27 -9.88 -25.83
C ALA A 331 -4.08 -8.71 -26.42
N LEU A 332 -3.50 -8.02 -27.41
CA LEU A 332 -4.15 -6.89 -28.07
C LEU A 332 -5.43 -7.33 -28.79
N LYS A 333 -5.39 -8.44 -29.52
CA LYS A 333 -6.55 -8.97 -30.26
C LYS A 333 -7.68 -9.35 -29.31
N TYR A 334 -7.37 -10.00 -28.19
CA TYR A 334 -8.38 -10.30 -27.17
C TYR A 334 -8.99 -9.03 -26.59
N TYR A 335 -8.18 -8.00 -26.31
CA TYR A 335 -8.70 -6.73 -25.81
C TYR A 335 -9.62 -6.05 -26.84
N GLN A 336 -9.23 -6.06 -28.11
CA GLN A 336 -10.08 -5.55 -29.20
C GLN A 336 -11.42 -6.28 -29.27
N TRP A 337 -11.43 -7.62 -29.18
CA TRP A 337 -12.69 -8.37 -29.14
C TRP A 337 -13.55 -8.05 -27.92
N THR A 338 -12.96 -7.80 -26.75
CA THR A 338 -13.75 -7.40 -25.56
C THR A 338 -14.43 -6.05 -25.76
N VAL A 339 -13.78 -5.14 -26.47
CA VAL A 339 -14.33 -3.82 -26.83
C VAL A 339 -15.40 -3.95 -27.92
N ASP A 340 -15.17 -4.77 -28.94
CA ASP A 340 -16.07 -4.92 -30.10
C ASP A 340 -17.35 -5.72 -29.75
N GLU A 341 -17.22 -6.76 -28.91
CA GLU A 341 -18.32 -7.66 -28.55
C GLU A 341 -19.01 -7.28 -27.21
N ASP A 342 -18.60 -6.18 -26.57
CA ASP A 342 -19.05 -5.74 -25.23
C ASP A 342 -18.99 -6.87 -24.18
N VAL A 343 -17.92 -7.67 -24.25
CA VAL A 343 -17.73 -8.84 -23.39
C VAL A 343 -17.04 -8.40 -22.11
N TYR A 344 -17.78 -8.41 -21.01
CA TYR A 344 -17.23 -8.13 -19.69
C TYR A 344 -16.23 -9.23 -19.25
N LEU A 345 -14.96 -8.87 -19.10
CA LEU A 345 -13.95 -9.73 -18.51
C LEU A 345 -14.24 -9.90 -17.01
N SER A 346 -14.75 -11.06 -16.62
CA SER A 346 -15.06 -11.33 -15.22
C SER A 346 -13.80 -11.26 -14.33
N GLY A 347 -13.79 -10.34 -13.36
CA GLY A 347 -12.76 -10.17 -12.33
C GLY A 347 -11.81 -8.99 -12.62
N ARG A 348 -11.70 -8.05 -11.66
CA ARG A 348 -10.86 -6.83 -11.77
C ARG A 348 -9.40 -7.10 -12.15
N ASP A 349 -8.87 -8.28 -11.80
CA ASP A 349 -7.48 -8.63 -12.09
C ASP A 349 -7.24 -9.00 -13.56
N ASN A 350 -8.23 -9.58 -14.25
CA ASN A 350 -8.06 -10.05 -15.64
C ASN A 350 -7.95 -8.90 -16.64
N GLU A 351 -8.75 -7.85 -16.44
CA GLU A 351 -8.66 -6.63 -17.23
C GLU A 351 -7.31 -5.94 -17.04
N LYS A 352 -6.86 -5.77 -15.79
CA LYS A 352 -5.52 -5.23 -15.52
C LYS A 352 -4.42 -6.09 -16.17
N ASN A 353 -4.51 -7.41 -16.03
CA ASN A 353 -3.51 -8.35 -16.57
C ASN A 353 -3.37 -8.31 -18.09
N ILE A 354 -4.47 -8.20 -18.84
CA ILE A 354 -4.41 -8.08 -20.30
C ILE A 354 -3.74 -6.78 -20.72
N LEU A 355 -4.06 -5.67 -20.04
CA LEU A 355 -3.46 -4.38 -20.33
C LEU A 355 -1.94 -4.39 -20.05
N HIS A 356 -1.49 -4.88 -18.90
CA HIS A 356 -0.05 -5.00 -18.61
C HIS A 356 0.69 -5.92 -19.59
N THR A 357 0.03 -7.00 -20.05
CA THR A 357 0.62 -7.91 -21.04
C THR A 357 0.87 -7.19 -22.36
N ILE A 358 -0.08 -6.33 -22.80
CA ILE A 358 0.09 -5.47 -23.98
C ILE A 358 1.24 -4.47 -23.74
N LEU A 359 1.23 -3.75 -22.61
CA LEU A 359 2.24 -2.73 -22.27
C LEU A 359 3.67 -3.30 -22.26
N HIS A 360 3.88 -4.45 -21.62
CA HIS A 360 5.19 -5.08 -21.48
C HIS A 360 5.86 -5.47 -22.81
N GLY A 361 5.07 -5.76 -23.85
CA GLY A 361 5.58 -6.05 -25.19
C GLY A 361 5.25 -4.97 -26.22
N ALA A 362 4.78 -3.79 -25.78
CA ALA A 362 4.36 -2.71 -26.69
C ALA A 362 5.46 -2.27 -27.66
N ALA A 363 6.72 -2.33 -27.24
CA ALA A 363 7.86 -2.04 -28.11
C ALA A 363 7.97 -3.01 -29.31
N MET A 364 7.46 -4.24 -29.19
CA MET A 364 7.46 -5.24 -30.25
C MET A 364 6.26 -5.14 -31.21
N ILE A 365 5.16 -4.50 -30.78
CA ILE A 365 3.90 -4.36 -31.53
C ILE A 365 3.59 -2.88 -31.83
N LYS A 366 4.64 -2.11 -32.14
CA LYS A 366 4.53 -0.67 -32.36
C LYS A 366 3.49 -0.29 -33.44
N PRO A 367 3.44 -0.92 -34.63
CA PRO A 367 2.45 -0.58 -35.66
C PRO A 367 1.00 -0.77 -35.18
N GLU A 368 0.73 -1.84 -34.44
CA GLU A 368 -0.61 -2.18 -33.96
C GLU A 368 -1.03 -1.26 -32.81
N MET A 369 -0.09 -0.90 -31.93
CA MET A 369 -0.30 0.10 -30.88
C MET A 369 -0.60 1.49 -31.46
N GLU A 370 0.12 1.87 -32.52
CA GLU A 370 -0.12 3.12 -33.24
C GLU A 370 -1.53 3.17 -33.83
N GLU A 371 -2.01 2.07 -34.43
CA GLU A 371 -3.38 1.98 -34.97
C GLU A 371 -4.44 2.24 -33.89
N VAL A 372 -4.27 1.68 -32.69
CA VAL A 372 -5.19 1.88 -31.57
C VAL A 372 -5.18 3.32 -31.09
N LEU A 373 -3.99 3.90 -30.87
CA LEU A 373 -3.87 5.30 -30.42
C LEU A 373 -4.48 6.27 -31.45
N VAL A 374 -4.25 6.03 -32.75
CA VAL A 374 -4.85 6.84 -33.83
C VAL A 374 -6.38 6.73 -33.81
N LYS A 375 -6.95 5.54 -33.58
CA LYS A 375 -8.41 5.36 -33.45
C LYS A 375 -8.98 6.15 -32.27
N VAL A 376 -8.34 6.06 -31.10
CA VAL A 376 -8.76 6.80 -29.89
C VAL A 376 -8.73 8.31 -30.13
N LEU A 377 -7.61 8.83 -30.65
CA LEU A 377 -7.43 10.26 -30.91
C LEU A 377 -8.42 10.79 -31.95
N LYS A 378 -8.67 10.04 -33.03
CA LYS A 378 -9.62 10.42 -34.08
C LYS A 378 -11.06 10.46 -33.60
N ASN A 379 -11.45 9.50 -32.76
CA ASN A 379 -12.82 9.40 -32.23
C ASN A 379 -13.05 10.19 -30.93
N ARG A 380 -11.97 10.70 -30.31
CA ARG A 380 -11.99 11.39 -29.01
C ARG A 380 -12.62 10.55 -27.89
N TRP A 381 -12.19 9.29 -27.77
CA TRP A 381 -12.62 8.39 -26.69
C TRP A 381 -11.87 8.67 -25.39
N ASN A 382 -12.36 9.64 -24.61
CA ASN A 382 -11.77 10.09 -23.34
C ASN A 382 -12.77 10.17 -22.18
N GLU A 383 -13.96 9.60 -22.35
CA GLU A 383 -14.99 9.51 -21.30
C GLU A 383 -15.17 8.06 -20.83
N HIS A 384 -15.51 7.87 -19.55
CA HIS A 384 -15.74 6.55 -18.98
C HIS A 384 -16.81 5.79 -19.79
N GLY A 385 -16.52 4.53 -20.14
CA GLY A 385 -17.39 3.70 -20.98
C GLY A 385 -17.18 3.87 -22.49
N THR A 386 -16.29 4.77 -22.92
CA THR A 386 -15.81 4.78 -24.31
C THR A 386 -14.75 3.69 -24.54
N PRO A 387 -14.62 3.16 -25.78
CA PRO A 387 -13.61 2.15 -26.10
C PRO A 387 -12.19 2.55 -25.70
N TYR A 388 -11.42 1.60 -25.17
CA TYR A 388 -10.01 1.76 -24.76
C TYR A 388 -9.76 2.74 -23.59
N PHE A 389 -10.81 3.29 -22.95
CA PHE A 389 -10.65 4.31 -21.90
C PHE A 389 -9.70 3.88 -20.76
N ASP A 390 -9.89 2.68 -20.20
CA ASP A 390 -9.06 2.16 -19.11
C ASP A 390 -7.61 1.93 -19.56
N PHE A 391 -7.41 1.47 -20.80
CA PHE A 391 -6.07 1.29 -21.36
C PHE A 391 -5.32 2.60 -21.52
N MET A 392 -5.99 3.63 -22.04
CA MET A 392 -5.42 4.97 -22.20
C MET A 392 -5.11 5.62 -20.84
N THR A 393 -6.00 5.44 -19.86
CA THR A 393 -5.79 5.92 -18.49
C THR A 393 -4.57 5.26 -17.85
N LEU A 394 -4.41 3.95 -18.04
CA LEU A 394 -3.24 3.20 -17.57
C LEU A 394 -1.93 3.68 -18.24
N ILE A 395 -1.96 3.98 -19.55
CA ILE A 395 -0.82 4.57 -20.28
C ILE A 395 -0.38 5.90 -19.66
N LEU A 396 -1.30 6.68 -19.09
CA LEU A 396 -1.00 8.00 -18.51
C LEU A 396 -0.65 7.97 -17.02
N THR A 397 -0.85 6.85 -16.31
CA THR A 397 -0.70 6.79 -14.85
C THR A 397 0.24 5.69 -14.35
N ASP A 398 0.47 4.62 -15.11
CA ASP A 398 1.23 3.44 -14.65
C ASP A 398 2.65 3.38 -15.25
N LEU A 399 3.66 3.17 -14.40
CA LEU A 399 5.08 3.05 -14.77
C LEU A 399 5.36 1.87 -15.72
N ASP A 400 4.54 0.82 -15.70
CA ASP A 400 4.66 -0.31 -16.63
C ASP A 400 4.44 0.10 -18.10
N SER A 401 3.91 1.31 -18.33
CA SER A 401 3.70 1.90 -19.66
C SER A 401 4.97 2.51 -20.27
N HIS A 402 6.11 2.48 -19.58
CA HIS A 402 7.39 2.97 -20.11
C HIS A 402 7.74 2.49 -21.53
N PRO A 403 7.52 1.23 -21.93
CA PRO A 403 7.75 0.79 -23.31
C PRO A 403 6.93 1.56 -24.35
N VAL A 404 5.71 1.99 -24.01
CA VAL A 404 4.87 2.85 -24.87
C VAL A 404 5.44 4.25 -24.94
N TRP A 405 5.83 4.84 -23.79
CA TRP A 405 6.40 6.19 -23.73
C TRP A 405 7.71 6.31 -24.52
N ALA A 406 8.54 5.26 -24.49
CA ALA A 406 9.79 5.20 -25.24
C ALA A 406 9.57 5.00 -26.75
N SER A 407 8.55 4.21 -27.15
CA SER A 407 8.35 3.82 -28.55
C SER A 407 7.41 4.74 -29.35
N LEU A 408 6.43 5.36 -28.68
CA LEU A 408 5.35 6.17 -29.27
C LEU A 408 5.14 7.53 -28.54
N PRO A 409 6.21 8.29 -28.20
CA PRO A 409 6.11 9.47 -27.33
C PRO A 409 5.16 10.56 -27.84
N GLU A 410 5.10 10.78 -29.15
CA GLU A 410 4.27 11.83 -29.74
C GLU A 410 2.77 11.56 -29.62
N TYR A 411 2.37 10.29 -29.71
CA TYR A 411 0.99 9.88 -29.50
C TYR A 411 0.60 9.98 -28.02
N VAL A 412 1.53 9.71 -27.11
CA VAL A 412 1.30 9.86 -25.67
C VAL A 412 1.08 11.33 -25.30
N LEU A 413 1.83 12.27 -25.89
CA LEU A 413 1.60 13.71 -25.69
C LEU A 413 0.22 14.16 -26.21
N GLN A 414 -0.20 13.65 -27.37
CA GLN A 414 -1.54 13.94 -27.91
C GLN A 414 -2.65 13.33 -27.03
N LEU A 415 -2.42 12.12 -26.51
CA LEU A 415 -3.34 11.45 -25.60
C LEU A 415 -3.48 12.22 -24.29
N ALA A 416 -2.36 12.69 -23.75
CA ALA A 416 -2.32 13.52 -22.56
C ALA A 416 -3.13 14.81 -22.73
N ASP A 417 -2.99 15.54 -23.85
CA ASP A 417 -3.82 16.73 -24.13
C ASP A 417 -5.31 16.38 -24.14
N LEU A 418 -5.70 15.26 -24.77
CA LEU A 418 -7.09 14.82 -24.87
C LEU A 418 -7.70 14.41 -23.51
N PHE A 419 -6.95 13.69 -22.67
CA PHE A 419 -7.45 13.15 -21.40
C PHE A 419 -7.35 14.16 -20.25
N TRP A 420 -6.38 15.07 -20.29
CA TRP A 420 -6.17 16.01 -19.20
C TRP A 420 -6.93 17.32 -19.40
N TYR A 421 -6.96 17.87 -20.62
CA TYR A 421 -7.56 19.18 -20.88
C TYR A 421 -9.04 19.10 -21.23
N ARG A 422 -9.86 19.91 -20.55
CA ARG A 422 -11.30 20.06 -20.80
C ARG A 422 -11.62 21.50 -21.22
N PRO A 423 -12.05 21.73 -22.47
CA PRO A 423 -12.49 23.06 -22.88
C PRO A 423 -13.75 23.48 -22.10
N LEU A 424 -13.75 24.70 -21.55
CA LEU A 424 -14.87 25.27 -20.82
C LEU A 424 -16.12 25.32 -21.72
N LYS A 425 -17.16 24.53 -21.39
CA LYS A 425 -18.48 24.66 -22.04
C LYS A 425 -19.20 25.90 -21.49
N GLU A 426 -19.72 26.74 -22.37
CA GLU A 426 -20.55 27.89 -21.96
C GLU A 426 -21.80 27.42 -21.19
N LYS A 427 -21.90 27.84 -19.92
CA LYS A 427 -23.09 27.91 -19.04
C LYS A 427 -24.07 26.72 -19.09
N GLY A 428 -24.17 25.96 -17.99
CA GLY A 428 -25.34 25.10 -17.81
C GLY A 428 -25.52 24.34 -16.48
N GLU A 429 -24.46 23.88 -15.83
CA GLU A 429 -24.65 22.88 -14.76
C GLU A 429 -24.47 23.50 -13.36
N ARG A 430 -25.60 23.90 -12.75
CA ARG A 430 -25.68 24.63 -11.48
C ARG A 430 -25.59 23.78 -10.20
N TYR A 431 -25.18 22.51 -10.28
CA TYR A 431 -25.16 21.62 -9.10
C TYR A 431 -23.92 20.71 -9.04
N HIS A 432 -22.73 21.25 -9.32
CA HIS A 432 -21.48 20.51 -9.13
C HIS A 432 -20.70 21.07 -7.93
N ARG A 433 -20.21 20.19 -7.05
CA ARG A 433 -19.18 20.55 -6.06
C ARG A 433 -17.96 21.06 -6.82
N MET A 434 -17.47 22.26 -6.50
CA MET A 434 -16.33 22.90 -7.17
C MET A 434 -15.03 22.21 -6.73
N ASP A 435 -14.48 21.35 -7.58
CA ASP A 435 -13.13 20.78 -7.40
C ASP A 435 -12.10 21.72 -8.08
N ILE A 436 -10.86 21.77 -7.59
CA ILE A 436 -9.84 22.73 -8.06
C ILE A 436 -9.46 22.49 -9.54
N GLU A 437 -9.52 21.26 -10.02
CA GLU A 437 -9.27 20.87 -11.40
C GLU A 437 -10.21 21.58 -12.39
N ASP A 438 -11.47 21.79 -12.01
CA ASP A 438 -12.46 22.46 -12.86
C ASP A 438 -12.05 23.92 -13.12
N GLU A 439 -11.41 24.59 -12.15
CA GLU A 439 -10.95 25.97 -12.26
C GLU A 439 -9.78 26.11 -13.26
N PHE A 440 -8.95 25.07 -13.42
CA PHE A 440 -7.85 25.04 -14.39
C PHE A 440 -8.26 24.50 -15.77
N GLY A 441 -9.54 24.17 -15.98
CA GLY A 441 -10.01 23.57 -17.23
C GLY A 441 -9.48 22.14 -17.43
N LEU A 442 -9.38 21.37 -16.34
CA LEU A 442 -8.93 19.97 -16.36
C LEU A 442 -10.11 19.02 -16.15
N PHE A 443 -9.96 17.78 -16.64
CA PHE A 443 -10.86 16.71 -16.22
C PHE A 443 -10.60 16.32 -14.76
N ARG A 444 -11.66 15.92 -14.05
CA ARG A 444 -11.55 15.45 -12.66
C ARG A 444 -10.85 14.11 -12.65
N SER A 445 -9.77 14.04 -11.88
CA SER A 445 -8.97 12.84 -11.76
C SER A 445 -9.19 12.09 -10.46
N HIS A 446 -10.15 12.47 -9.60
CA HIS A 446 -10.47 11.76 -8.34
C HIS A 446 -9.26 11.32 -7.47
N HIS A 447 -8.14 12.05 -7.50
CA HIS A 447 -6.84 11.74 -6.88
C HIS A 447 -5.91 10.73 -7.63
N ASP A 448 -6.14 10.43 -8.90
CA ASP A 448 -5.27 9.56 -9.73
C ASP A 448 -3.81 10.04 -9.81
N TYR A 449 -3.58 11.34 -9.63
CA TYR A 449 -2.23 11.96 -9.63
C TYR A 449 -1.74 12.31 -8.21
N TYR A 450 -2.34 11.74 -7.17
CA TYR A 450 -1.90 11.95 -5.77
C TYR A 450 -1.09 10.75 -5.26
N PRO A 451 0.00 10.98 -4.51
CA PRO A 451 0.61 12.29 -4.22
C PRO A 451 1.38 12.84 -5.44
N GLU A 452 1.46 14.17 -5.54
CA GLU A 452 2.18 14.80 -6.64
C GLU A 452 3.67 14.43 -6.65
N SER A 453 4.18 14.03 -7.81
CA SER A 453 5.55 13.54 -7.95
C SER A 453 6.02 13.67 -9.40
N PRO A 454 7.32 13.86 -9.67
CA PRO A 454 7.85 13.85 -11.04
C PRO A 454 7.58 12.53 -11.78
N TYR A 455 7.38 11.42 -11.03
CA TYR A 455 7.11 10.10 -11.60
C TYR A 455 5.62 9.77 -11.74
N GLN A 456 4.73 10.68 -11.34
CA GLN A 456 3.27 10.45 -11.36
C GLN A 456 2.68 10.48 -12.76
N THR A 457 3.39 11.07 -13.73
CA THR A 457 2.94 11.20 -15.12
C THR A 457 4.04 10.72 -16.09
N PRO A 458 3.73 10.49 -17.37
CA PRO A 458 4.73 10.11 -18.37
C PRO A 458 5.76 11.20 -18.65
N ILE A 459 5.54 12.45 -18.21
CA ILE A 459 6.30 13.62 -18.63
C ILE A 459 7.80 13.51 -18.35
N TYR A 460 8.21 13.02 -17.18
CA TYR A 460 9.63 12.84 -16.86
C TYR A 460 10.33 11.93 -17.88
N TRP A 461 9.70 10.80 -18.21
CA TRP A 461 10.22 9.84 -19.19
C TRP A 461 10.17 10.37 -20.63
N LEU A 462 9.12 11.12 -20.98
CA LEU A 462 9.00 11.78 -22.29
C LEU A 462 10.01 12.92 -22.47
N LEU A 463 10.43 13.59 -21.39
CA LEU A 463 11.53 14.56 -21.42
C LEU A 463 12.87 13.86 -21.69
N GLN A 464 13.08 12.63 -21.20
CA GLN A 464 14.27 11.84 -21.50
C GLN A 464 14.31 11.35 -22.96
N SER A 465 13.16 10.98 -23.55
CA SER A 465 13.10 10.43 -24.90
C SER A 465 12.94 11.47 -26.01
N GLN A 466 12.11 12.51 -25.80
CA GLN A 466 11.75 13.53 -26.78
C GLN A 466 11.75 14.94 -26.16
N PHE A 467 12.91 15.35 -25.63
CA PHE A 467 13.07 16.58 -24.83
C PHE A 467 12.34 17.81 -25.42
N LYS A 468 12.66 18.21 -26.66
CA LYS A 468 12.10 19.42 -27.29
C LYS A 468 10.57 19.37 -27.44
N LYS A 469 10.03 18.27 -27.96
CA LYS A 469 8.58 18.11 -28.19
C LYS A 469 7.81 18.11 -26.87
N THR A 470 8.36 17.47 -25.84
CA THR A 470 7.76 17.44 -24.51
C THR A 470 7.79 18.81 -23.84
N ILE A 471 8.87 19.58 -24.00
CA ILE A 471 8.93 20.98 -23.53
C ILE A 471 7.87 21.85 -24.22
N ASP A 472 7.69 21.70 -25.54
CA ASP A 472 6.68 22.45 -26.29
C ASP A 472 5.26 22.09 -25.81
N PHE A 473 4.99 20.82 -25.53
CA PHE A 473 3.74 20.37 -24.92
C PHE A 473 3.52 20.97 -23.53
N ILE A 474 4.51 20.93 -22.64
CA ILE A 474 4.39 21.49 -21.28
C ILE A 474 4.03 22.97 -21.36
N LEU A 475 4.73 23.74 -22.21
CA LEU A 475 4.46 25.16 -22.37
C LEU A 475 3.03 25.43 -22.87
N ASP A 476 2.59 24.72 -23.93
CA ASP A 476 1.24 24.87 -24.47
C ASP A 476 0.17 24.49 -23.45
N PHE A 477 0.32 23.32 -22.80
CA PHE A 477 -0.61 22.80 -21.81
C PHE A 477 -0.71 23.68 -20.57
N THR A 478 0.43 24.10 -19.99
CA THR A 478 0.47 25.02 -18.85
C THR A 478 -0.12 26.38 -19.21
N ASN A 479 0.11 26.89 -20.42
CA ASN A 479 -0.48 28.15 -20.86
C ASN A 479 -2.01 28.06 -20.96
N LYS A 480 -2.55 27.01 -21.59
CA LYS A 480 -4.01 26.81 -21.70
C LYS A 480 -4.69 26.74 -20.33
N THR A 481 -4.15 25.92 -19.43
CA THR A 481 -4.70 25.69 -18.09
C THR A 481 -4.60 26.92 -17.18
N THR A 482 -3.48 27.65 -17.26
CA THR A 482 -3.30 28.90 -16.52
C THR A 482 -4.25 29.99 -17.00
N ILE A 483 -4.51 30.10 -18.31
CA ILE A 483 -5.50 31.04 -18.85
C ILE A 483 -6.92 30.69 -18.37
N CYS A 484 -7.26 29.39 -18.30
CA CYS A 484 -8.54 28.95 -17.73
C CYS A 484 -8.68 29.39 -16.26
N PHE A 485 -7.65 29.13 -15.45
CA PHE A 485 -7.60 29.53 -14.05
C PHE A 485 -7.67 31.06 -13.88
N ALA A 486 -6.90 31.84 -14.62
CA ALA A 486 -6.89 33.30 -14.51
C ALA A 486 -8.26 33.93 -14.79
N HIS A 487 -9.09 33.31 -15.63
CA HIS A 487 -10.46 33.76 -15.93
C HIS A 487 -11.54 33.15 -15.03
N SER A 488 -11.16 32.29 -14.09
CA SER A 488 -12.08 31.60 -13.20
C SER A 488 -12.60 32.54 -12.09
N ARG A 489 -13.75 32.21 -11.48
CA ARG A 489 -14.28 33.00 -10.35
C ARG A 489 -13.37 32.91 -9.13
N PHE A 490 -12.68 31.78 -9.00
CA PHE A 490 -11.82 31.49 -7.87
C PHE A 490 -10.55 32.36 -7.89
N ALA A 491 -9.97 32.61 -9.07
CA ALA A 491 -8.73 33.38 -9.21
C ALA A 491 -8.89 34.90 -9.02
N LYS A 492 -10.12 35.44 -9.01
CA LYS A 492 -10.41 36.89 -9.12
C LYS A 492 -9.67 37.79 -8.11
N ASN A 493 -9.37 37.28 -6.92
CA ASN A 493 -8.72 38.05 -5.85
C ASN A 493 -7.26 37.65 -5.62
N GLU A 494 -6.72 36.68 -6.38
CA GLU A 494 -5.35 36.17 -6.19
C GLU A 494 -4.46 36.31 -7.43
N ILE A 495 -5.02 36.45 -8.63
CA ILE A 495 -4.25 36.49 -9.88
C ILE A 495 -3.84 37.91 -10.30
N GLU A 496 -2.60 38.07 -10.72
CA GLU A 496 -2.02 39.30 -11.26
C GLU A 496 -1.36 39.05 -12.63
N GLU A 497 -1.18 40.10 -13.43
CA GLU A 497 -0.38 40.08 -14.67
C GLU A 497 0.91 40.87 -14.48
N VAL A 498 2.05 40.27 -14.84
CA VAL A 498 3.38 40.91 -14.74
C VAL A 498 4.12 40.87 -16.08
N ASP A 499 4.91 41.92 -16.32
CA ASP A 499 5.77 42.02 -17.50
C ASP A 499 7.16 41.42 -17.21
N VAL A 500 7.54 40.41 -17.98
CA VAL A 500 8.83 39.70 -17.87
C VAL A 500 9.75 40.12 -19.01
N PHE A 501 10.84 40.81 -18.68
CA PHE A 501 11.76 41.43 -19.64
C PHE A 501 12.90 40.48 -20.02
N ILE A 502 12.85 39.89 -21.22
CA ILE A 502 13.81 38.85 -21.65
C ILE A 502 14.97 39.43 -22.48
N GLU A 503 14.68 40.39 -23.36
CA GLU A 503 15.65 41.09 -24.21
C GLU A 503 15.40 42.60 -24.13
N GLU A 504 16.39 43.41 -24.50
CA GLU A 504 16.24 44.87 -24.53
C GLU A 504 14.98 45.28 -25.33
N GLY A 505 14.02 45.91 -24.64
CA GLY A 505 12.77 46.38 -25.22
C GLY A 505 11.70 45.31 -25.50
N LYS A 506 11.92 44.02 -25.21
CA LYS A 506 10.93 42.94 -25.38
C LYS A 506 10.53 42.34 -24.04
N PHE A 507 9.23 42.37 -23.76
CA PHE A 507 8.64 41.75 -22.58
C PHE A 507 7.52 40.77 -22.96
N ILE A 508 7.23 39.85 -22.04
CA ILE A 508 6.13 38.89 -22.15
C ILE A 508 5.27 39.00 -20.90
N LYS A 509 3.96 39.01 -21.10
CA LYS A 509 2.99 39.00 -20.00
C LYS A 509 2.82 37.61 -19.43
N GLN A 510 2.92 37.49 -18.10
CA GLN A 510 2.65 36.26 -17.38
C GLN A 510 1.63 36.47 -16.27
N TYR A 511 0.75 35.49 -16.09
CA TYR A 511 -0.13 35.38 -14.94
C TYR A 511 0.64 34.86 -13.73
N ILE A 512 0.50 35.52 -12.58
CA ILE A 512 1.22 35.20 -11.36
C ILE A 512 0.30 35.23 -10.13
N CYS A 513 0.53 34.29 -9.23
CA CYS A 513 0.01 34.25 -7.87
C CYS A 513 0.81 33.22 -7.05
N ASN A 514 0.63 33.19 -5.73
CA ASN A 514 1.36 32.24 -4.86
C ASN A 514 1.08 30.77 -5.26
N ARG A 515 -0.15 30.46 -5.71
CA ARG A 515 -0.55 29.13 -6.15
C ARG A 515 0.22 28.66 -7.39
N LEU A 516 0.30 29.53 -8.42
CA LEU A 516 1.06 29.22 -9.64
C LEU A 516 2.55 29.11 -9.33
N TRP A 517 3.12 30.06 -8.57
CA TRP A 517 4.55 30.07 -8.25
C TRP A 517 4.98 28.82 -7.45
N CYS A 518 4.14 28.36 -6.53
CA CYS A 518 4.43 27.21 -5.67
C CYS A 518 3.98 25.85 -6.25
N SER A 519 3.43 25.82 -7.47
CA SER A 519 2.85 24.58 -8.04
C SER A 519 3.89 23.45 -8.16
N TYR A 520 5.12 23.76 -8.57
CA TYR A 520 6.19 22.76 -8.69
C TYR A 520 6.66 22.19 -7.33
N ARG A 521 6.30 22.83 -6.21
CA ARG A 521 6.58 22.33 -4.86
C ARG A 521 5.41 21.56 -4.25
N GLY A 522 4.18 21.82 -4.68
CA GLY A 522 2.99 21.27 -4.05
C GLY A 522 2.76 21.78 -2.61
N THR A 523 3.21 23.01 -2.31
CA THR A 523 3.07 23.64 -0.98
C THR A 523 1.81 24.51 -0.84
N GLN A 524 1.09 24.73 -1.94
CA GLN A 524 -0.18 25.44 -2.00
C GLN A 524 -1.22 24.52 -2.63
N VAL A 525 -2.50 24.73 -2.30
CA VAL A 525 -3.60 23.97 -2.91
C VAL A 525 -3.56 24.22 -4.43
N SER A 526 -3.25 23.22 -5.23
CA SER A 526 -3.21 23.31 -6.69
C SER A 526 -3.63 21.95 -7.26
N THR A 527 -3.65 21.79 -8.57
CA THR A 527 -3.99 20.50 -9.19
C THR A 527 -2.78 19.56 -9.13
N TYR A 528 -2.96 18.34 -8.63
CA TYR A 528 -1.86 17.37 -8.50
C TYR A 528 -1.17 17.06 -9.84
N LEU A 529 -1.94 17.05 -10.93
CA LEU A 529 -1.44 16.86 -12.29
C LEU A 529 -0.42 17.95 -12.67
N LEU A 530 -0.80 19.24 -12.61
CA LEU A 530 0.12 20.32 -12.96
C LEU A 530 1.36 20.32 -12.05
N SER A 531 1.19 20.10 -10.75
CA SER A 531 2.33 20.02 -9.83
C SER A 531 3.32 18.93 -10.27
N SER A 532 2.83 17.74 -10.61
CA SER A 532 3.65 16.62 -11.10
C SER A 532 4.38 16.93 -12.41
N ILE A 533 3.72 17.63 -13.36
CA ILE A 533 4.35 18.07 -14.62
C ILE A 533 5.50 19.05 -14.35
N HIS A 534 5.30 20.03 -13.45
CA HIS A 534 6.33 21.00 -13.11
C HIS A 534 7.49 20.38 -12.32
N MET A 535 7.21 19.41 -11.43
CA MET A 535 8.24 18.64 -10.74
C MET A 535 9.08 17.81 -11.71
N ALA A 536 8.45 17.16 -12.70
CA ALA A 536 9.16 16.43 -13.75
C ALA A 536 10.08 17.36 -14.56
N LEU A 537 9.59 18.56 -14.90
CA LEU A 537 10.38 19.58 -15.59
C LEU A 537 11.57 20.06 -14.76
N GLU A 538 11.36 20.39 -13.48
CA GLU A 538 12.45 20.80 -12.59
C GLU A 538 13.52 19.69 -12.49
N LYS A 539 13.08 18.47 -12.18
CA LYS A 539 13.95 17.33 -11.94
C LYS A 539 14.84 17.01 -13.15
N ILE A 540 14.28 16.97 -14.37
CA ILE A 540 15.07 16.66 -15.56
C ILE A 540 16.18 17.72 -15.78
N PHE A 541 15.91 18.99 -15.47
CA PHE A 541 16.91 20.04 -15.61
C PHE A 541 17.99 19.93 -14.52
N LEU A 542 17.60 19.65 -13.28
CA LEU A 542 18.55 19.43 -12.18
C LEU A 542 19.46 18.22 -12.42
N GLU A 543 18.93 17.14 -13.01
CA GLU A 543 19.69 15.91 -13.29
C GLU A 543 20.56 16.04 -14.55
N ASN A 544 19.97 16.38 -15.70
CA ASN A 544 20.67 16.32 -16.99
C ASN A 544 21.63 17.50 -17.21
N PHE A 545 21.38 18.66 -16.59
CA PHE A 545 22.20 19.86 -16.83
C PHE A 545 23.22 20.15 -15.72
N LYS A 546 23.32 19.28 -14.71
CA LYS A 546 24.34 19.36 -13.65
C LYS A 546 25.76 19.50 -14.22
N ASN A 547 26.07 18.75 -15.28
CA ASN A 547 27.36 18.77 -15.96
C ASN A 547 27.32 19.40 -17.37
N ALA A 548 26.17 19.95 -17.79
CA ALA A 548 26.04 20.56 -19.11
C ALA A 548 26.75 21.92 -19.20
N ASP A 549 27.05 22.34 -20.43
CA ASP A 549 27.58 23.65 -20.76
C ASP A 549 26.60 24.77 -20.41
N SER A 550 27.13 25.88 -19.88
CA SER A 550 26.35 27.03 -19.42
C SER A 550 25.47 27.62 -20.53
N LYS A 551 25.98 27.75 -21.76
CA LYS A 551 25.21 28.34 -22.88
C LYS A 551 24.01 27.49 -23.25
N VAL A 552 24.16 26.16 -23.20
CA VAL A 552 23.06 25.24 -23.51
C VAL A 552 21.97 25.36 -22.46
N LEU A 553 22.32 25.31 -21.17
CA LEU A 553 21.35 25.49 -20.08
C LEU A 553 20.63 26.84 -20.18
N GLU A 554 21.39 27.94 -20.32
CA GLU A 554 20.81 29.28 -20.43
C GLU A 554 19.87 29.41 -21.64
N SER A 555 20.22 28.81 -22.78
CA SER A 555 19.37 28.86 -23.98
C SER A 555 18.00 28.21 -23.77
N TRP A 556 17.93 27.11 -23.02
CA TRP A 556 16.70 26.42 -22.70
C TRP A 556 15.87 27.16 -21.66
N LEU A 557 16.50 27.70 -20.62
CA LEU A 557 15.80 28.49 -19.61
C LEU A 557 15.21 29.77 -20.20
N LEU A 558 15.96 30.45 -21.07
CA LEU A 558 15.44 31.59 -21.84
C LEU A 558 14.33 31.15 -22.79
N PHE A 559 14.43 29.98 -23.41
CA PHE A 559 13.36 29.44 -24.25
C PHE A 559 12.07 29.22 -23.45
N LEU A 560 12.13 28.67 -22.23
CA LEU A 560 10.97 28.50 -21.36
C LEU A 560 10.32 29.84 -21.01
N LEU A 561 11.12 30.83 -20.56
CA LEU A 561 10.62 32.16 -20.24
C LEU A 561 9.98 32.86 -21.46
N ARG A 562 10.55 32.66 -22.66
CA ARG A 562 10.04 33.26 -23.92
C ARG A 562 8.70 32.73 -24.38
N ASN A 563 8.28 31.56 -23.91
CA ASN A 563 7.11 30.87 -24.45
C ASN A 563 6.04 30.56 -23.40
N THR A 564 6.24 30.99 -22.15
CA THR A 564 5.25 30.84 -21.07
C THR A 564 4.43 32.11 -20.83
N LYS A 565 3.16 31.92 -20.50
CA LYS A 565 2.22 32.90 -19.95
C LYS A 565 1.94 32.63 -18.46
N SER A 566 2.54 31.60 -17.88
CA SER A 566 2.39 31.25 -16.47
C SER A 566 3.69 31.47 -15.72
N ALA A 567 3.59 32.16 -14.58
CA ALA A 567 4.70 32.30 -13.65
C ALA A 567 5.09 30.96 -12.97
N SER A 568 4.29 29.90 -13.08
CA SER A 568 4.66 28.56 -12.60
C SER A 568 5.90 28.01 -13.31
N ILE A 569 6.05 28.27 -14.62
CA ILE A 569 7.25 27.93 -15.39
C ILE A 569 8.42 28.82 -14.99
N SER A 570 8.17 30.12 -14.76
CA SER A 570 9.20 31.05 -14.26
C SER A 570 9.71 30.66 -12.87
N ALA A 571 8.86 30.08 -12.02
CA ALA A 571 9.24 29.53 -10.72
C ALA A 571 10.15 28.29 -10.86
N VAL A 572 9.86 27.39 -11.81
CA VAL A 572 10.75 26.26 -12.13
C VAL A 572 12.10 26.77 -12.65
N VAL A 573 12.10 27.74 -13.57
CA VAL A 573 13.34 28.38 -14.05
C VAL A 573 14.12 29.03 -12.90
N THR A 574 13.43 29.72 -11.98
CA THR A 574 14.03 30.30 -10.77
C THR A 574 14.70 29.24 -9.92
N SER A 575 14.04 28.11 -9.68
CA SER A 575 14.62 27.00 -8.92
C SER A 575 15.91 26.47 -9.55
N ILE A 576 15.93 26.28 -10.87
CA ILE A 576 17.11 25.82 -11.61
C ILE A 576 18.25 26.86 -11.55
N VAL A 577 17.93 28.15 -11.63
CA VAL A 577 18.90 29.25 -11.49
C VAL A 577 19.49 29.27 -10.08
N LEU A 578 18.69 29.03 -9.04
CA LEU A 578 19.17 28.93 -7.65
C LEU A 578 20.04 27.69 -7.43
N ALA A 579 19.79 26.59 -8.17
CA ALA A 579 20.60 25.38 -8.10
C ALA A 579 21.94 25.48 -8.84
N PHE A 580 22.00 26.24 -9.94
CA PHE A 580 23.20 26.39 -10.78
C PHE A 580 23.62 27.86 -11.01
N PRO A 581 23.77 28.67 -9.96
CA PRO A 581 23.93 30.13 -10.10
C PRO A 581 25.11 30.51 -11.00
N GLU A 582 26.25 29.85 -10.86
CA GLU A 582 27.45 30.15 -11.66
C GLU A 582 27.27 29.95 -13.17
N LYS A 583 26.35 29.08 -13.58
CA LYS A 583 26.09 28.74 -14.99
C LYS A 583 24.97 29.56 -15.62
N THR A 584 24.19 30.30 -14.84
CA THR A 584 22.91 30.87 -15.29
C THR A 584 22.79 32.37 -15.07
N PHE A 585 23.90 33.09 -14.99
CA PHE A 585 23.88 34.54 -14.74
C PHE A 585 23.04 35.32 -15.77
N ASN A 586 23.08 34.93 -17.06
CA ASN A 586 22.29 35.63 -18.08
C ASN A 586 20.78 35.38 -17.97
N VAL A 587 20.38 34.31 -17.29
CA VAL A 587 18.97 34.05 -16.96
C VAL A 587 18.60 34.76 -15.66
N ALA A 588 19.50 34.75 -14.66
CA ALA A 588 19.28 35.45 -13.40
C ALA A 588 19.04 36.95 -13.62
N LYS A 589 19.82 37.61 -14.51
CA LYS A 589 19.58 39.02 -14.85
C LYS A 589 18.20 39.28 -15.46
N VAL A 590 17.62 38.31 -16.16
CA VAL A 590 16.24 38.41 -16.70
C VAL A 590 15.24 38.32 -15.55
N LEU A 591 15.42 37.37 -14.64
CA LEU A 591 14.55 37.23 -13.46
C LEU A 591 14.61 38.47 -12.55
N PHE A 592 15.77 39.08 -12.39
CA PHE A 592 15.95 40.28 -11.56
C PHE A 592 15.29 41.54 -12.14
N GLN A 593 14.93 41.56 -13.43
CA GLN A 593 14.23 42.68 -14.07
C GLN A 593 12.71 42.69 -13.80
N THR A 594 12.17 41.67 -13.13
CA THR A 594 10.76 41.62 -12.71
C THR A 594 10.67 41.61 -11.18
N LYS A 595 10.29 42.75 -10.59
CA LYS A 595 10.25 42.94 -9.12
C LYS A 595 9.40 41.89 -8.39
N ASP A 596 8.30 41.47 -9.00
CA ASP A 596 7.31 40.60 -8.34
C ASP A 596 7.88 39.19 -8.07
N PHE A 597 8.82 38.72 -8.90
CA PHE A 597 9.47 37.42 -8.72
C PHE A 597 10.22 37.32 -7.39
N PHE A 598 10.80 38.42 -6.89
CA PHE A 598 11.45 38.43 -5.57
C PHE A 598 10.45 38.16 -4.45
N HIS A 599 9.26 38.76 -4.52
CA HIS A 599 8.21 38.58 -3.50
C HIS A 599 7.71 37.13 -3.47
N PHE A 600 7.32 36.59 -4.63
CA PHE A 600 6.81 35.22 -4.72
C PHE A 600 7.86 34.16 -4.37
N ASP A 601 9.13 34.37 -4.76
CA ASP A 601 10.20 33.45 -4.42
C ASP A 601 10.57 33.48 -2.92
N MET A 602 10.50 34.65 -2.29
CA MET A 602 10.67 34.77 -0.83
C MET A 602 9.56 34.02 -0.08
N ASN A 603 8.29 34.15 -0.52
CA ASN A 603 7.17 33.40 0.06
C ASN A 603 7.37 31.88 -0.10
N ARG A 604 7.83 31.45 -1.27
CA ARG A 604 8.18 30.05 -1.55
C ARG A 604 9.25 29.53 -0.59
N MET A 605 10.31 30.30 -0.32
CA MET A 605 11.35 29.93 0.65
C MET A 605 10.82 29.78 2.08
N VAL A 606 9.88 30.64 2.49
CA VAL A 606 9.25 30.53 3.81
C VAL A 606 8.46 29.23 3.94
N LEU A 607 7.73 28.83 2.90
CA LEU A 607 6.98 27.57 2.87
C LEU A 607 7.89 26.34 2.88
N ASP A 608 9.01 26.36 2.15
CA ASP A 608 9.95 25.23 2.10
C ASP A 608 10.51 24.87 3.50
N ARG A 609 10.68 25.84 4.40
CA ARG A 609 11.25 25.61 5.75
C ARG A 609 10.43 24.64 6.61
N THR A 610 9.11 24.58 6.41
CA THR A 610 8.22 23.71 7.20
C THR A 610 7.65 22.55 6.38
N HIS A 611 7.89 22.53 5.06
CA HIS A 611 7.27 21.56 4.16
C HIS A 611 7.64 20.10 4.47
N LYS A 612 8.92 19.83 4.74
CA LYS A 612 9.39 18.47 5.06
C LYS A 612 8.66 17.87 6.28
N ILE A 613 8.50 18.67 7.33
CA ILE A 613 7.80 18.26 8.56
C ILE A 613 6.33 18.00 8.26
N SER A 614 5.69 18.85 7.45
CA SER A 614 4.31 18.66 6.99
C SER A 614 4.13 17.34 6.24
N LEU A 615 5.01 17.02 5.29
CA LEU A 615 4.93 15.77 4.51
C LEU A 615 5.10 14.53 5.38
N ILE A 616 6.07 14.53 6.30
CA ILE A 616 6.30 13.42 7.23
C ILE A 616 5.08 13.22 8.13
N SER A 617 4.51 14.31 8.65
CA SER A 617 3.33 14.25 9.51
C SER A 617 2.09 13.71 8.78
N LEU A 618 1.92 14.07 7.50
CA LEU A 618 0.84 13.53 6.66
C LEU A 618 0.99 12.03 6.39
N ARG A 619 2.21 11.58 6.07
CA ARG A 619 2.51 10.15 5.85
C ARG A 619 2.26 9.31 7.11
N ASP A 620 2.73 9.80 8.25
CA ASP A 620 2.72 9.01 9.50
C ASP A 620 1.35 9.10 10.24
N GLY A 621 0.54 10.13 9.97
CA GLY A 621 -0.72 10.41 10.68
C GLY A 621 -1.98 9.66 10.20
N PHE A 622 -1.99 9.09 8.98
CA PHE A 622 -3.19 8.52 8.34
C PHE A 622 -3.07 7.02 8.02
N GLY A 623 -2.78 6.18 9.03
CA GLY A 623 -2.85 4.72 8.88
C GLY A 623 -1.58 4.04 8.34
N GLY A 624 -0.47 4.76 8.27
CA GLY A 624 0.84 4.27 7.80
C GLY A 624 1.07 4.51 6.31
N ALA A 625 2.28 4.21 5.83
CA ALA A 625 2.66 4.39 4.43
C ALA A 625 1.83 3.47 3.51
N ASP A 626 1.17 4.03 2.50
CA ASP A 626 0.66 3.24 1.39
C ASP A 626 1.87 2.83 0.52
N TYR A 627 2.19 1.55 0.52
CA TYR A 627 3.31 1.01 -0.26
C TYR A 627 3.20 1.35 -1.76
N ARG A 628 2.00 1.60 -2.29
CA ARG A 628 1.82 2.04 -3.69
C ARG A 628 2.35 3.45 -3.94
N ASN A 629 2.29 4.31 -2.93
CA ASN A 629 2.70 5.72 -3.03
C ASN A 629 4.12 5.98 -2.49
N SER A 630 4.78 4.96 -1.93
CA SER A 630 6.10 5.09 -1.28
C SER A 630 7.15 5.76 -2.17
N LEU A 631 7.24 5.39 -3.46
CA LEU A 631 8.18 6.01 -4.40
C LEU A 631 7.94 7.53 -4.53
N HIS A 632 6.67 7.93 -4.64
CA HIS A 632 6.25 9.31 -4.83
C HIS A 632 6.48 10.14 -3.57
N GLU A 633 6.07 9.62 -2.41
CA GLU A 633 6.24 10.28 -1.10
C GLU A 633 7.72 10.46 -0.73
N GLU A 634 8.55 9.45 -0.97
CA GLU A 634 9.98 9.52 -0.69
C GLU A 634 10.69 10.57 -1.54
N ASP A 635 10.38 10.64 -2.84
CA ASP A 635 10.97 11.64 -3.74
C ASP A 635 10.65 13.06 -3.26
N ARG A 636 9.39 13.33 -2.87
CA ARG A 636 8.98 14.64 -2.33
C ARG A 636 9.75 15.02 -1.07
N ILE A 637 9.88 14.08 -0.12
CA ILE A 637 10.59 14.33 1.14
C ILE A 637 12.07 14.60 0.85
N LYS A 638 12.69 13.82 -0.04
CA LYS A 638 14.10 14.00 -0.45
C LYS A 638 14.33 15.34 -1.14
N ALA A 639 13.42 15.78 -2.01
CA ALA A 639 13.51 17.07 -2.71
C ALA A 639 13.46 18.30 -1.77
N CYS A 640 13.04 18.13 -0.51
CA CYS A 640 13.09 19.19 0.50
C CYS A 640 14.50 19.42 1.06
N ASP A 641 15.41 18.45 0.91
CA ASP A 641 16.80 18.53 1.39
C ASP A 641 17.76 19.15 0.36
N ASP A 642 17.28 19.50 -0.84
CA ASP A 642 18.08 20.15 -1.86
C ASP A 642 18.60 21.51 -1.37
N VAL A 643 19.91 21.75 -1.54
CA VAL A 643 20.60 22.94 -0.99
C VAL A 643 19.95 24.25 -1.42
N HIS A 644 19.51 24.33 -2.67
CA HIS A 644 18.92 25.54 -3.25
C HIS A 644 17.54 25.89 -2.68
N ARG A 645 16.89 25.00 -1.92
CA ARG A 645 15.61 25.29 -1.24
C ARG A 645 15.74 26.35 -0.15
N ASN A 646 16.93 26.47 0.44
CA ASN A 646 17.23 27.40 1.52
C ASN A 646 17.69 28.80 1.03
N THR A 647 17.65 29.06 -0.27
CA THR A 647 18.01 30.36 -0.86
C THR A 647 16.83 30.97 -1.63
N SER A 648 16.98 32.21 -2.06
CA SER A 648 16.01 32.96 -2.86
C SER A 648 16.69 33.84 -3.90
N LEU A 649 15.92 34.42 -4.82
CA LEU A 649 16.40 35.43 -5.76
C LEU A 649 17.07 36.62 -5.07
N GLU A 650 16.55 37.05 -3.91
CA GLU A 650 17.16 38.13 -3.10
C GLU A 650 18.57 37.75 -2.66
N ASN A 651 18.73 36.54 -2.09
CA ASN A 651 20.03 36.02 -1.67
C ASN A 651 21.00 35.87 -2.85
N LEU A 652 20.50 35.41 -4.00
CA LEU A 652 21.31 35.20 -5.19
C LEU A 652 21.82 36.52 -5.79
N ALA A 653 20.96 37.55 -5.85
CA ALA A 653 21.34 38.87 -6.34
C ALA A 653 22.49 39.48 -5.53
N LEU A 654 22.46 39.31 -4.20
CA LEU A 654 23.55 39.70 -3.32
C LEU A 654 24.79 38.81 -3.53
N HIS A 655 24.61 37.50 -3.65
CA HIS A 655 25.69 36.53 -3.80
C HIS A 655 26.62 36.87 -4.98
N TYR A 656 26.06 37.19 -6.16
CA TYR A 656 26.83 37.55 -7.34
C TYR A 656 27.71 38.80 -7.18
N GLN A 657 27.40 39.69 -6.23
CA GLN A 657 28.18 40.89 -6.00
C GLN A 657 29.33 40.66 -5.01
N ILE A 658 29.26 39.62 -4.19
CA ILE A 658 30.18 39.41 -3.06
C ILE A 658 31.11 38.23 -3.32
N PHE A 659 30.57 37.14 -3.87
CA PHE A 659 31.28 35.89 -4.04
C PHE A 659 31.56 35.62 -5.52
N ARG A 660 32.71 35.00 -5.77
CA ARG A 660 33.05 34.45 -7.09
C ARG A 660 33.62 33.04 -6.91
N SER A 661 33.24 32.15 -7.81
CA SER A 661 33.84 30.81 -7.88
C SER A 661 35.20 30.86 -8.59
N GLU A 662 36.02 29.80 -8.45
CA GLU A 662 37.32 29.71 -9.12
C GLU A 662 37.22 29.84 -10.65
N ASN A 663 36.08 29.44 -11.22
CA ASN A 663 35.81 29.44 -12.66
C ASN A 663 35.35 30.81 -13.19
N VAL A 664 35.17 31.82 -12.33
CA VAL A 664 34.74 33.17 -12.72
C VAL A 664 35.92 34.13 -12.61
N THR A 665 36.28 34.75 -13.74
CA THR A 665 37.38 35.72 -13.75
C THR A 665 36.97 36.99 -13.00
N GLU A 666 37.96 37.73 -12.50
CA GLU A 666 37.70 39.02 -11.85
C GLU A 666 36.99 40.00 -12.78
N LYS A 667 37.32 39.97 -14.08
CA LYS A 667 36.66 40.77 -15.10
C LYS A 667 35.17 40.41 -15.21
N ASP A 668 34.84 39.13 -15.29
CA ASP A 668 33.44 38.68 -15.37
C ASP A 668 32.67 39.08 -14.11
N ALA A 669 33.28 38.99 -12.92
CA ALA A 669 32.66 39.40 -11.67
C ALA A 669 32.34 40.92 -11.64
N ILE A 670 33.24 41.76 -12.16
CA ILE A 670 33.02 43.21 -12.28
C ILE A 670 31.90 43.50 -13.29
N GLU A 671 31.87 42.81 -14.43
CA GLU A 671 30.78 42.94 -15.41
C GLU A 671 29.43 42.52 -14.81
N ARG A 672 29.39 41.41 -14.05
CA ARG A 672 28.20 40.97 -13.31
C ARG A 672 27.71 42.05 -12.33
N GLN A 673 28.62 42.64 -11.56
CA GLN A 673 28.29 43.72 -10.61
C GLN A 673 27.68 44.93 -11.32
N GLN A 674 28.29 45.39 -12.42
CA GLN A 674 27.79 46.55 -13.15
C GLN A 674 26.37 46.31 -13.68
N VAL A 675 26.11 45.14 -14.26
CA VAL A 675 24.76 44.78 -14.75
C VAL A 675 23.72 44.81 -13.63
N LEU A 676 24.06 44.29 -12.44
CA LEU A 676 23.15 44.31 -11.29
C LEU A 676 22.93 45.73 -10.76
N TRP A 677 23.97 46.56 -10.72
CA TRP A 677 23.85 47.96 -10.33
C TRP A 677 22.97 48.75 -11.28
N ASP A 678 23.08 48.52 -12.59
CA ASP A 678 22.21 49.18 -13.58
C ASP A 678 20.74 48.79 -13.37
N ILE A 679 20.45 47.52 -13.04
CA ILE A 679 19.11 47.04 -12.69
C ILE A 679 18.60 47.73 -11.41
N PHE A 680 19.42 47.78 -10.36
CA PHE A 680 19.01 48.42 -9.10
C PHE A 680 18.85 49.93 -9.22
N ASP A 681 19.73 50.61 -9.97
CA ASP A 681 19.63 52.04 -10.24
C ASP A 681 18.34 52.37 -11.00
N LYS A 682 17.93 51.51 -11.95
CA LYS A 682 16.62 51.60 -12.60
C LYS A 682 15.48 51.50 -11.58
N TYR A 683 15.54 50.55 -10.64
CA TYR A 683 14.49 50.42 -9.62
C TYR A 683 14.49 51.59 -8.64
N TYR A 684 15.65 52.09 -8.22
CA TYR A 684 15.73 53.28 -7.36
C TYR A 684 15.11 54.51 -8.04
N ASN A 685 15.32 54.67 -9.35
CA ASN A 685 14.71 55.76 -10.13
C ASN A 685 13.20 55.61 -10.34
N GLN A 686 12.64 54.41 -10.15
CA GLN A 686 11.19 54.14 -10.28
C GLN A 686 10.43 54.31 -8.96
N LEU A 687 11.14 54.47 -7.84
CA LEU A 687 10.50 54.69 -6.54
C LEU A 687 9.79 56.05 -6.52
N PRO A 688 8.58 56.13 -5.93
CA PRO A 688 7.90 57.41 -5.75
C PRO A 688 8.63 58.30 -4.74
N ASP A 689 8.33 59.60 -4.75
CA ASP A 689 8.81 60.52 -3.71
C ASP A 689 8.36 60.04 -2.32
N GLU A 690 9.17 60.27 -1.27
CA GLU A 690 8.90 59.80 0.11
C GLU A 690 7.49 60.14 0.63
N ALA A 691 6.90 61.25 0.17
CA ALA A 691 5.57 61.70 0.57
C ALA A 691 4.43 60.87 -0.04
N GLN A 692 4.70 60.09 -1.09
CA GLN A 692 3.73 59.28 -1.84
C GLN A 692 4.00 57.78 -1.71
N GLU A 693 5.00 57.37 -0.92
CA GLU A 693 5.35 55.96 -0.72
C GLU A 693 4.22 55.17 -0.04
N THR A 694 3.90 54.03 -0.64
CA THR A 694 3.06 53.00 -0.03
C THR A 694 3.88 52.05 0.85
N GLU A 695 3.20 51.24 1.64
CA GLU A 695 3.81 50.17 2.42
C GLU A 695 4.54 49.14 1.56
N ALA A 696 4.02 48.87 0.35
CA ALA A 696 4.68 48.02 -0.63
C ALA A 696 5.99 48.65 -1.13
N ASP A 697 6.02 49.97 -1.34
CA ASP A 697 7.23 50.68 -1.76
C ASP A 697 8.31 50.66 -0.68
N LYS A 698 7.94 50.83 0.60
CA LYS A 698 8.86 50.70 1.73
C LYS A 698 9.46 49.29 1.83
N THR A 699 8.61 48.27 1.66
CA THR A 699 9.03 46.86 1.66
C THR A 699 10.00 46.57 0.51
N TRP A 700 9.72 47.13 -0.68
CA TRP A 700 10.59 47.01 -1.84
C TRP A 700 11.93 47.74 -1.64
N ARG A 701 11.94 48.94 -1.04
CA ARG A 701 13.17 49.66 -0.66
C ARG A 701 14.05 48.86 0.30
N LEU A 702 13.44 48.18 1.28
CA LEU A 702 14.16 47.29 2.19
C LEU A 702 14.77 46.10 1.44
N CYS A 703 14.02 45.48 0.52
CA CYS A 703 14.53 44.40 -0.33
C CYS A 703 15.72 44.87 -1.18
N LEU A 704 15.62 46.03 -1.86
CA LEU A 704 16.72 46.62 -2.64
C LEU A 704 17.97 46.87 -1.78
N ALA A 705 17.82 47.43 -0.57
CA ALA A 705 18.93 47.65 0.34
C ALA A 705 19.60 46.33 0.80
N ARG A 706 18.83 45.24 0.90
CA ARG A 706 19.34 43.89 1.20
C ARG A 706 19.97 43.19 -0.01
N MET A 707 19.83 43.74 -1.21
CA MET A 707 20.48 43.21 -2.42
C MET A 707 21.68 44.04 -2.85
N ASP A 708 21.64 45.37 -2.74
CA ASP A 708 22.70 46.24 -3.26
C ASP A 708 23.91 46.31 -2.32
N ARG A 709 25.04 45.71 -2.74
CA ARG A 709 26.29 45.74 -1.98
C ARG A 709 26.79 47.17 -1.69
N ARG A 710 26.49 48.15 -2.56
CA ARG A 710 26.88 49.57 -2.38
C ARG A 710 26.16 50.22 -1.20
N LYS A 711 25.08 49.61 -0.71
CA LYS A 711 24.28 50.02 0.45
C LYS A 711 24.49 49.08 1.64
N MET A 712 25.64 48.41 1.74
CA MET A 712 25.93 47.47 2.83
C MET A 712 27.27 47.71 3.51
N LYS A 713 27.28 47.49 4.82
CA LYS A 713 28.46 47.35 5.65
C LYS A 713 28.74 45.87 5.92
N ILE A 714 29.79 45.34 5.28
CA ILE A 714 30.25 43.97 5.45
C ILE A 714 31.26 43.90 6.60
N THR A 715 31.03 43.03 7.57
CA THR A 715 31.97 42.78 8.69
C THR A 715 32.35 41.31 8.75
N THR A 716 33.59 41.01 9.09
CA THR A 716 34.11 39.63 9.18
C THR A 716 34.56 39.31 10.59
N LYS A 717 34.25 38.10 11.08
CA LYS A 717 34.67 37.59 12.39
C LYS A 717 35.21 36.18 12.24
N GLU A 718 36.43 35.92 12.72
CA GLU A 718 36.95 34.55 12.80
C GLU A 718 36.23 33.75 13.88
N LYS A 719 35.85 32.51 13.54
CA LYS A 719 35.30 31.47 14.41
C LYS A 719 36.09 30.17 14.20
N ASP A 720 35.98 29.24 15.13
CA ASP A 720 36.69 27.96 15.10
C ASP A 720 36.40 27.13 13.82
N GLU A 721 35.24 27.34 13.19
CA GLU A 721 34.82 26.66 11.95
C GLU A 721 35.03 27.49 10.66
N GLY A 722 35.62 28.70 10.74
CA GLY A 722 35.90 29.55 9.56
C GLY A 722 35.64 31.05 9.78
N ILE A 723 35.47 31.81 8.69
CA ILE A 723 35.18 33.25 8.73
C ILE A 723 33.66 33.47 8.65
N GLU A 724 33.07 34.02 9.71
CA GLU A 724 31.70 34.53 9.68
C GLU A 724 31.67 35.89 8.98
N ILE A 725 30.88 36.01 7.92
CA ILE A 725 30.67 37.27 7.18
C ILE A 725 29.26 37.76 7.51
N SER A 726 29.15 38.96 8.08
CA SER A 726 27.86 39.61 8.36
C SER A 726 27.59 40.71 7.33
N PHE A 727 26.42 40.63 6.69
CA PHE A 727 25.94 41.59 5.72
C PHE A 727 24.94 42.56 6.39
N ASN A 728 25.36 43.79 6.65
CA ASN A 728 24.51 44.77 7.34
C ASN A 728 24.08 45.88 6.37
N PRO A 729 22.83 45.90 5.88
CA PRO A 729 22.35 46.97 5.01
C PRO A 729 22.29 48.33 5.72
N GLU A 730 22.70 49.37 5.02
CA GLU A 730 22.58 50.78 5.41
C GLU A 730 21.15 51.24 5.10
N ILE A 731 20.26 51.09 6.08
CA ILE A 731 18.84 51.40 5.96
C ILE A 731 18.59 52.82 6.49
N ASP A 732 17.77 53.59 5.77
CA ASP A 732 17.28 54.89 6.24
C ASP A 732 16.61 54.78 7.61
N PRO A 733 16.82 55.73 8.56
CA PRO A 733 16.23 55.66 9.90
C PRO A 733 14.71 55.43 9.93
N LYS A 734 13.93 56.01 9.01
CA LYS A 734 12.47 55.80 8.93
C LYS A 734 12.11 54.39 8.45
N LEU A 735 12.84 53.86 7.47
CA LEU A 735 12.66 52.48 7.00
C LEU A 735 13.10 51.45 8.03
N LYS A 736 14.15 51.77 8.80
CA LYS A 736 14.60 50.96 9.93
C LYS A 736 13.52 50.93 11.01
N GLN A 737 12.96 52.08 11.37
CA GLN A 737 11.82 52.16 12.29
C GLN A 737 10.62 51.35 11.76
N TYR A 738 10.29 51.46 10.47
CA TYR A 738 9.23 50.67 9.84
C TYR A 738 9.44 49.15 9.97
N SER A 739 10.65 48.67 9.64
CA SER A 739 10.99 47.25 9.78
C SER A 739 11.00 46.80 11.24
N GLU A 740 11.53 47.63 12.15
CA GLU A 740 11.56 47.35 13.58
C GLU A 740 10.16 47.33 14.19
N GLU A 741 9.25 48.20 13.75
CA GLU A 741 7.84 48.19 14.14
C GLU A 741 7.11 46.93 13.65
N ALA A 742 7.36 46.49 12.40
CA ALA A 742 6.80 45.25 11.87
C ALA A 742 7.33 44.00 12.57
N ILE A 743 8.65 43.94 12.81
CA ILE A 743 9.29 42.86 13.59
C ILE A 743 8.76 42.88 15.02
N LYS A 744 8.64 44.07 15.64
CA LYS A 744 8.09 44.22 16.98
C LYS A 744 6.66 43.73 17.03
N LYS A 745 5.79 44.14 16.10
CA LYS A 745 4.40 43.68 16.00
C LYS A 745 4.32 42.14 15.85
N ASN A 746 5.09 41.55 14.93
CA ASN A 746 5.10 40.10 14.75
C ASN A 746 5.69 39.37 15.98
N SER A 747 6.74 39.90 16.59
CA SER A 747 7.31 39.35 17.82
C SER A 747 6.35 39.45 19.01
N GLU A 748 5.53 40.51 19.07
CA GLU A 748 4.47 40.68 20.06
C GLU A 748 3.34 39.67 19.84
N HIS A 749 3.00 39.39 18.58
CA HIS A 749 2.03 38.35 18.21
C HIS A 749 2.53 36.93 18.51
N MET A 750 3.83 36.68 18.31
CA MET A 750 4.50 35.40 18.55
C MET A 750 5.06 35.25 19.97
N LYS A 751 4.93 36.30 20.82
CA LYS A 751 5.51 36.36 22.17
C LYS A 751 5.17 35.12 23.00
N TYR A 752 3.96 34.59 22.83
CA TYR A 752 3.41 33.52 23.66
C TYR A 752 3.47 32.13 23.01
N VAL A 753 4.24 31.95 21.92
CA VAL A 753 4.39 30.65 21.23
C VAL A 753 4.99 29.59 22.16
N THR A 754 5.97 29.93 22.99
CA THR A 754 6.57 29.02 23.96
C THR A 754 5.55 28.53 24.99
N LEU A 755 4.70 29.44 25.50
CA LEU A 755 3.60 29.12 26.41
C LEU A 755 2.56 28.21 25.74
N LYS A 756 2.19 28.52 24.49
CA LYS A 756 1.28 27.70 23.67
C LYS A 756 1.80 26.27 23.47
N LEU A 757 3.08 26.12 23.12
CA LEU A 757 3.72 24.82 22.91
C LEU A 757 3.82 24.04 24.21
N TRP A 758 4.19 24.68 25.32
CA TRP A 758 4.21 24.04 26.64
C TRP A 758 2.82 23.49 27.01
N ALA A 759 1.77 24.31 26.93
CA ALA A 759 0.42 23.90 27.28
C ALA A 759 -0.10 22.76 26.38
N SER A 760 0.15 22.83 25.07
CA SER A 760 -0.25 21.79 24.10
C SER A 760 0.45 20.46 24.37
N TYR A 761 1.78 20.46 24.50
CA TYR A 761 2.55 19.25 24.78
C TYR A 761 2.19 18.64 26.13
N LYS A 762 1.95 19.46 27.16
CA LYS A 762 1.54 18.98 28.47
C LYS A 762 0.20 18.27 28.41
N ARG A 763 -0.79 18.86 27.73
CA ARG A 763 -2.12 18.27 27.50
C ARG A 763 -2.05 16.94 26.75
N GLU A 764 -1.19 16.86 25.75
CA GLU A 764 -0.98 15.68 24.91
C GLU A 764 -0.08 14.62 25.58
N LYS A 765 0.45 14.90 26.77
CA LYS A 765 1.42 14.06 27.51
C LYS A 765 2.70 13.79 26.69
N ASP A 766 3.09 14.74 25.85
CA ASP A 766 4.30 14.70 25.03
C ASP A 766 5.50 15.19 25.85
N GLU A 767 6.53 14.37 26.01
CA GLU A 767 7.70 14.71 26.84
C GLU A 767 8.40 16.01 26.46
N ARG A 768 8.20 16.55 25.25
CA ARG A 768 8.73 17.85 24.80
C ARG A 768 8.27 19.02 25.65
N TYR A 769 7.20 18.90 26.45
CA TYR A 769 6.82 19.96 27.40
C TYR A 769 7.96 20.27 28.39
N LYS A 770 8.81 19.27 28.71
CA LYS A 770 9.95 19.41 29.64
C LYS A 770 11.01 20.42 29.14
N ASN A 771 11.02 20.72 27.84
CA ASN A 771 11.92 21.72 27.26
C ASN A 771 11.55 23.17 27.67
N TYR A 772 10.40 23.37 28.29
CA TYR A 772 9.90 24.69 28.71
C TYR A 772 9.90 24.84 30.23
N GLY A 773 11.04 24.59 30.87
CA GLY A 773 11.22 24.60 32.34
C GLY A 773 10.71 25.87 33.04
N MET A 774 10.78 27.04 32.37
CA MET A 774 10.29 28.30 32.94
C MET A 774 8.80 28.28 33.34
N TYR A 775 7.97 27.49 32.66
CA TYR A 775 6.54 27.34 32.98
C TYR A 775 6.27 26.09 33.83
N GLU A 776 7.05 25.02 33.61
CA GLU A 776 6.94 23.76 34.36
C GLU A 776 7.35 23.91 35.83
N ASP A 777 8.45 24.63 36.08
CA ASP A 777 9.03 24.84 37.41
C ASP A 777 8.35 25.99 38.17
N ASN A 778 7.67 26.90 37.45
CA ASN A 778 7.03 28.09 38.03
C ASN A 778 5.67 28.40 37.35
N PRO A 779 4.58 27.76 37.79
CA PRO A 779 3.25 27.91 37.19
C PRO A 779 2.69 29.35 37.26
N GLN A 780 3.19 30.19 38.17
CA GLN A 780 2.79 31.59 38.30
C GLN A 780 3.23 32.43 37.09
N ILE A 781 4.35 32.09 36.44
CA ILE A 781 4.79 32.77 35.22
C ILE A 781 3.81 32.50 34.07
N ALA A 782 3.37 31.25 33.91
CA ALA A 782 2.37 30.88 32.92
C ALA A 782 1.03 31.63 33.14
N LEU A 783 0.63 31.79 34.40
CA LEU A 783 -0.57 32.53 34.76
C LEU A 783 -0.43 34.04 34.50
N GLN A 784 0.73 34.62 34.80
CA GLN A 784 1.02 36.03 34.54
C GLN A 784 0.92 36.34 33.04
N GLU A 785 1.58 35.55 32.20
CA GLU A 785 1.51 35.73 30.73
C GLU A 785 0.08 35.51 30.20
N THR A 786 -0.67 34.56 30.79
CA THR A 786 -2.08 34.36 30.46
C THR A 786 -2.94 35.60 30.75
N LYS A 787 -2.71 36.27 31.88
CA LYS A 787 -3.38 37.53 32.24
C LYS A 787 -3.07 38.64 31.23
N GLU A 788 -1.82 38.73 30.77
CA GLU A 788 -1.42 39.67 29.72
C GLU A 788 -2.16 39.40 28.40
N ILE A 789 -2.24 38.13 27.98
CA ILE A 789 -2.94 37.74 26.75
C ILE A 789 -4.41 38.14 26.83
N ILE A 790 -5.09 37.85 27.94
CA ILE A 790 -6.52 38.18 28.11
C ILE A 790 -6.76 39.69 28.05
N ASN A 791 -5.92 40.49 28.70
CA ASN A 791 -6.05 41.95 28.66
C ASN A 791 -5.95 42.46 27.21
N LYS A 792 -4.99 41.94 26.43
CA LYS A 792 -4.85 42.26 25.00
C LYS A 792 -6.03 41.76 24.15
N LEU A 793 -6.55 40.56 24.41
CA LEU A 793 -7.71 40.02 23.67
C LEU A 793 -8.97 40.88 23.87
N ASN A 794 -9.12 41.49 25.05
CA ASN A 794 -10.23 42.37 25.40
C ASN A 794 -10.14 43.76 24.74
N GLU A 795 -8.95 44.19 24.30
CA GLU A 795 -8.79 45.39 23.50
C GLU A 795 -9.38 45.17 22.09
N LYS A 796 -10.09 46.18 21.56
CA LYS A 796 -10.66 46.11 20.20
C LYS A 796 -9.59 46.55 19.19
N GLY A 797 -9.26 45.71 18.21
CA GLY A 797 -8.57 46.17 16.98
C GLY A 797 -7.46 45.28 16.40
N ASP A 798 -7.08 44.16 17.02
CA ASP A 798 -5.99 43.29 16.51
C ASP A 798 -6.46 41.85 16.24
N GLU A 799 -6.91 41.57 15.01
CA GLU A 799 -7.39 40.25 14.59
C GLU A 799 -6.26 39.20 14.49
N ASP A 800 -5.05 39.61 14.09
CA ASP A 800 -3.89 38.73 13.96
C ASP A 800 -3.46 38.18 15.33
N PHE A 801 -3.42 39.05 16.35
CA PHE A 801 -3.13 38.64 17.72
C PHE A 801 -4.16 37.62 18.23
N ARG A 802 -5.45 37.84 17.92
CA ARG A 802 -6.53 36.91 18.29
C ARG A 802 -6.37 35.55 17.63
N LEU A 803 -6.11 35.51 16.31
CA LEU A 803 -5.97 34.26 15.56
C LEU A 803 -4.86 33.36 16.13
N LEU A 804 -3.75 33.94 16.58
CA LEU A 804 -2.60 33.19 17.08
C LEU A 804 -2.72 32.75 18.55
N ASN A 805 -3.37 33.58 19.38
CA ASN A 805 -3.28 33.48 20.84
C ASN A 805 -4.61 33.20 21.56
N SER A 806 -5.77 33.18 20.88
CA SER A 806 -7.09 33.06 21.52
C SER A 806 -7.28 31.78 22.32
N ASN A 807 -6.59 30.69 21.98
CA ASN A 807 -6.73 29.40 22.65
C ASN A 807 -5.88 29.26 23.91
N ILE A 808 -4.78 30.02 23.98
CA ILE A 808 -3.75 29.88 25.03
C ILE A 808 -4.33 30.03 26.44
N PRO A 809 -5.21 31.01 26.75
CA PRO A 809 -5.72 31.16 28.09
C PRO A 809 -6.52 29.94 28.59
N ALA A 810 -7.31 29.33 27.71
CA ALA A 810 -8.05 28.13 28.05
C ALA A 810 -7.12 26.93 28.26
N ASP A 811 -6.14 26.75 27.37
CA ASP A 811 -5.17 25.65 27.46
C ASP A 811 -4.34 25.75 28.75
N VAL A 812 -3.79 26.93 29.06
CA VAL A 812 -2.96 27.17 30.25
C VAL A 812 -3.77 27.05 31.53
N CYS A 813 -4.91 27.75 31.66
CA CYS A 813 -5.72 27.68 32.88
C CYS A 813 -6.24 26.26 33.15
N SER A 814 -6.54 25.49 32.11
CA SER A 814 -6.89 24.07 32.26
C SER A 814 -5.73 23.23 32.78
N VAL A 815 -4.52 23.37 32.23
CA VAL A 815 -3.32 22.67 32.72
C VAL A 815 -3.02 23.06 34.17
N LEU A 816 -3.10 24.34 34.51
CA LEU A 816 -2.87 24.84 35.86
C LEU A 816 -3.86 24.25 36.87
N LEU A 817 -5.14 24.16 36.52
CA LEU A 817 -6.14 23.51 37.38
C LEU A 817 -5.96 21.99 37.46
N LEU A 818 -5.58 21.32 36.38
CA LEU A 818 -5.45 19.86 36.35
C LEU A 818 -4.21 19.35 37.09
N GLU A 819 -3.06 20.01 36.92
CA GLU A 819 -1.75 19.50 37.38
C GLU A 819 -1.18 20.32 38.54
N TYR A 820 -1.53 21.60 38.67
CA TYR A 820 -0.92 22.54 39.62
C TYR A 820 -1.89 23.10 40.67
N PHE A 821 -3.10 22.55 40.80
CA PHE A 821 -4.16 23.07 41.67
C PHE A 821 -3.64 23.43 43.08
N ASN A 822 -2.90 22.52 43.71
CA ASN A 822 -2.39 22.68 45.07
C ASN A 822 -1.28 23.74 45.21
N GLN A 823 -0.62 24.11 44.11
CA GLN A 823 0.45 25.11 44.09
C GLN A 823 -0.05 26.54 43.83
N LEU A 824 -1.30 26.68 43.37
CA LEU A 824 -1.96 27.97 43.17
C LEU A 824 -2.59 28.47 44.47
N ASN A 825 -2.54 29.78 44.70
CA ASN A 825 -3.28 30.42 45.79
C ASN A 825 -4.78 30.61 45.43
N ASN A 826 -5.61 30.99 46.40
CA ASN A 826 -7.06 31.08 46.18
C ASN A 826 -7.45 32.06 45.06
N GLU A 827 -6.80 33.22 44.97
CA GLU A 827 -7.10 34.22 43.93
C GLU A 827 -6.71 33.71 42.53
N GLU A 828 -5.59 33.01 42.43
CA GLU A 828 -5.11 32.38 41.20
C GLU A 828 -6.04 31.25 40.74
N ARG A 829 -6.54 30.43 41.69
CA ARG A 829 -7.51 29.37 41.39
C ARG A 829 -8.85 29.94 40.91
N GLU A 830 -9.36 30.98 41.58
CA GLU A 830 -10.59 31.68 41.17
C GLU A 830 -10.45 32.25 39.76
N TYR A 831 -9.31 32.88 39.44
CA TYR A 831 -9.05 33.40 38.10
C TYR A 831 -9.04 32.29 37.05
N CYS A 832 -8.30 31.19 37.27
CA CYS A 832 -8.26 30.08 36.32
C CYS A 832 -9.64 29.43 36.13
N LYS A 833 -10.40 29.30 37.22
CA LYS A 833 -11.78 28.79 37.22
C LYS A 833 -12.68 29.65 36.34
N ASP A 834 -12.65 30.97 36.49
CA ASP A 834 -13.48 31.89 35.70
C ASP A 834 -13.15 31.83 34.21
N ILE A 835 -11.87 31.72 33.84
CA ILE A 835 -11.44 31.56 32.44
C ILE A 835 -11.94 30.23 31.86
N VAL A 836 -11.73 29.12 32.56
CA VAL A 836 -12.20 27.81 32.11
C VAL A 836 -13.73 27.78 31.94
N LEU A 837 -14.48 28.39 32.87
CA LEU A 837 -15.93 28.50 32.75
C LEU A 837 -16.35 29.41 31.58
N ALA A 838 -15.64 30.50 31.32
CA ALA A 838 -15.92 31.39 30.19
C ALA A 838 -15.74 30.69 28.84
N TYR A 839 -14.63 29.96 28.65
CA TYR A 839 -14.36 29.20 27.43
C TYR A 839 -15.30 28.00 27.26
N SER A 840 -15.64 27.31 28.35
CA SER A 840 -16.60 26.20 28.32
C SER A 840 -18.03 26.64 27.93
N LYS A 841 -18.36 27.94 28.08
CA LYS A 841 -19.64 28.53 27.66
C LYS A 841 -19.64 29.04 26.21
N LEU A 842 -18.50 29.11 25.53
CA LEU A 842 -18.44 29.57 24.12
C LEU A 842 -19.35 28.77 23.18
N PRO A 843 -19.45 27.43 23.28
CA PRO A 843 -20.36 26.64 22.44
C PRO A 843 -21.85 26.98 22.61
N LEU A 844 -22.20 27.76 23.64
CA LEU A 844 -23.56 28.18 23.95
C LEU A 844 -23.89 29.60 23.43
N LYS A 845 -22.91 30.30 22.86
CA LYS A 845 -23.07 31.66 22.33
C LYS A 845 -23.60 31.68 20.90
N GLU A 846 -24.13 32.84 20.49
CA GLU A 846 -24.50 33.15 19.10
C GLU A 846 -23.27 33.09 18.20
N ASP A 847 -23.46 32.69 16.94
CA ASP A 847 -22.42 32.64 15.89
C ASP A 847 -21.20 31.73 16.16
N TYR A 848 -21.21 30.91 17.21
CA TYR A 848 -20.11 29.98 17.49
C TYR A 848 -20.02 28.88 16.43
N ASN A 849 -18.82 28.72 15.84
CA ASN A 849 -18.46 27.57 15.03
C ASN A 849 -17.17 26.98 15.59
N TYR A 850 -17.19 25.67 15.86
CA TYR A 850 -16.02 24.98 16.42
C TYR A 850 -14.84 25.06 15.46
N GLN A 851 -13.68 25.40 15.99
CA GLN A 851 -12.40 25.31 15.27
C GLN A 851 -11.43 24.44 16.06
N VAL A 852 -10.62 23.65 15.35
CA VAL A 852 -9.57 22.86 15.98
C VAL A 852 -8.62 23.83 16.68
N VAL A 853 -8.35 23.60 17.96
CA VAL A 853 -7.54 24.47 18.82
C VAL A 853 -8.18 25.83 19.14
N ASP A 854 -9.51 25.92 19.30
CA ASP A 854 -10.18 27.15 19.81
C ASP A 854 -10.15 27.28 21.36
N GLY A 855 -9.56 26.31 22.06
CA GLY A 855 -9.45 26.27 23.53
C GLY A 855 -10.64 25.64 24.26
N THR A 856 -11.78 25.43 23.60
CA THR A 856 -12.99 24.88 24.26
C THR A 856 -12.81 23.45 24.74
N THR A 857 -12.10 22.62 23.98
CA THR A 857 -11.75 21.23 24.35
C THR A 857 -10.97 21.19 25.66
N SER A 858 -9.94 22.04 25.81
CA SER A 858 -9.14 22.11 27.03
C SER A 858 -9.96 22.61 28.21
N ALA A 859 -10.76 23.66 28.02
CA ALA A 859 -11.64 24.19 29.05
C ALA A 859 -12.61 23.13 29.58
N ILE A 860 -13.31 22.42 28.69
CA ILE A 860 -14.23 21.33 29.07
C ILE A 860 -13.48 20.24 29.85
N SER A 861 -12.27 19.86 29.43
CA SER A 861 -11.50 18.79 30.08
C SER A 861 -11.12 19.07 31.56
N ALA A 862 -11.07 20.34 31.96
CA ALA A 862 -10.75 20.80 33.32
C ALA A 862 -11.98 20.97 34.24
N LEU A 863 -13.21 20.88 33.68
CA LEU A 863 -14.44 20.96 34.45
C LEU A 863 -14.54 19.95 35.62
N PRO A 864 -14.00 18.71 35.57
CA PRO A 864 -14.03 17.82 36.73
C PRO A 864 -13.39 18.41 38.00
N VAL A 865 -12.25 19.10 37.85
CA VAL A 865 -11.54 19.73 38.98
C VAL A 865 -12.38 20.85 39.57
N ILE A 866 -13.02 21.65 38.71
CA ILE A 866 -13.90 22.73 39.16
C ILE A 866 -15.14 22.15 39.86
N TYR A 867 -15.73 21.11 39.30
CA TYR A 867 -16.90 20.43 39.86
C TYR A 867 -16.66 19.91 41.28
N HIS A 868 -15.46 19.37 41.51
CA HIS A 868 -15.05 18.85 42.80
C HIS A 868 -14.83 19.95 43.84
N ASN A 869 -14.08 20.99 43.49
CA ASN A 869 -13.61 22.00 44.42
C ASN A 869 -14.56 23.21 44.60
N TYR A 870 -15.49 23.44 43.67
CA TYR A 870 -16.40 24.59 43.68
C TYR A 870 -17.88 24.18 43.62
N PRO A 871 -18.50 23.84 44.77
CA PRO A 871 -19.89 23.38 44.82
C PRO A 871 -20.91 24.36 44.22
N LEU A 872 -20.67 25.67 44.35
CA LEU A 872 -21.53 26.74 43.81
C LEU A 872 -21.63 26.72 42.27
N GLU A 873 -20.64 26.14 41.58
CA GLU A 873 -20.60 26.10 40.12
C GLU A 873 -21.20 24.81 39.53
N ARG A 874 -21.62 23.84 40.36
CA ARG A 874 -22.07 22.53 39.88
C ARG A 874 -23.28 22.63 38.96
N GLU A 875 -24.27 23.46 39.29
CA GLU A 875 -25.45 23.69 38.43
C GLU A 875 -25.06 24.26 37.07
N THR A 876 -24.15 25.24 37.06
CA THR A 876 -23.58 25.84 35.85
C THR A 876 -22.88 24.78 35.00
N ILE A 877 -22.05 23.94 35.62
CA ILE A 877 -21.28 22.91 34.91
C ILE A 877 -22.20 21.82 34.36
N LYS A 878 -23.19 21.34 35.12
CA LYS A 878 -24.19 20.38 34.63
C LYS A 878 -24.93 20.94 33.41
N THR A 879 -25.30 22.22 33.43
CA THR A 879 -25.93 22.88 32.28
C THR A 879 -25.01 22.93 31.06
N ILE A 880 -23.73 23.28 31.25
CA ILE A 880 -22.71 23.28 30.18
C ILE A 880 -22.56 21.88 29.58
N LEU A 881 -22.38 20.85 30.41
CA LEU A 881 -22.20 19.47 29.95
C LEU A 881 -23.42 18.97 29.17
N LEU A 882 -24.63 19.21 29.68
CA LEU A 882 -25.86 18.81 29.01
C LEU A 882 -26.02 19.45 27.63
N LEU A 883 -25.81 20.76 27.52
CA LEU A 883 -26.00 21.47 26.25
C LEU A 883 -24.87 21.20 25.26
N THR A 884 -23.64 21.04 25.72
CA THR A 884 -22.51 20.67 24.85
C THR A 884 -22.62 19.23 24.35
N LEU A 885 -23.27 18.33 25.08
CA LEU A 885 -23.65 17.00 24.57
C LEU A 885 -24.64 17.10 23.39
N PHE A 886 -25.44 18.17 23.30
CA PHE A 886 -26.32 18.39 22.16
C PHE A 886 -25.59 18.88 20.91
N ASN A 887 -24.30 19.19 20.98
CA ASN A 887 -23.55 19.67 19.83
C ASN A 887 -23.12 18.49 18.93
N ASP A 888 -23.74 18.41 17.74
CA ASP A 888 -23.48 17.38 16.72
C ASP A 888 -22.40 17.79 15.69
N HIS A 889 -21.65 18.88 15.92
CA HIS A 889 -20.62 19.32 14.99
C HIS A 889 -19.56 18.22 14.76
N SER A 890 -19.25 17.95 13.48
CA SER A 890 -18.21 17.01 13.09
C SER A 890 -16.83 17.58 13.43
N LEU A 891 -15.92 16.76 13.95
CA LEU A 891 -14.54 17.17 14.23
C LEU A 891 -13.63 17.11 12.97
N GLY A 892 -14.20 16.96 11.77
CA GLY A 892 -13.46 16.94 10.51
C GLY A 892 -12.55 15.72 10.36
N MET A 893 -11.35 15.89 9.79
CA MET A 893 -10.38 14.82 9.55
C MET A 893 -9.91 14.07 10.82
N ALA A 894 -10.13 14.64 12.01
CA ALA A 894 -9.80 14.01 13.29
C ALA A 894 -10.80 12.90 13.70
N GLY A 895 -11.96 12.80 13.02
CA GLY A 895 -13.00 11.81 13.32
C GLY A 895 -13.82 12.14 14.58
N GLY A 896 -15.10 11.73 14.59
CA GLY A 896 -15.99 11.90 15.75
C GLY A 896 -16.81 13.20 15.78
N ARG A 897 -17.43 13.45 16.93
CA ARG A 897 -18.35 14.58 17.18
C ARG A 897 -17.94 15.35 18.42
N TYR A 898 -18.32 16.62 18.47
CA TYR A 898 -18.06 17.51 19.61
C TYR A 898 -18.53 16.92 20.96
N SER A 899 -19.62 16.13 20.97
CA SER A 899 -20.16 15.47 22.18
C SER A 899 -19.17 14.53 22.90
N VAL A 900 -18.06 14.15 22.28
CA VAL A 900 -16.98 13.37 22.94
C VAL A 900 -16.36 14.14 24.10
N PHE A 901 -16.17 15.46 23.98
CA PHE A 901 -15.54 16.27 25.03
C PHE A 901 -16.31 16.25 26.36
N PRO A 902 -17.61 16.60 26.41
CA PRO A 902 -18.38 16.48 27.65
C PRO A 902 -18.56 15.03 28.11
N SER A 903 -18.55 14.05 27.20
CA SER A 903 -18.61 12.63 27.58
C SER A 903 -17.40 12.20 28.41
N MET A 904 -16.19 12.66 28.06
CA MET A 904 -14.98 12.39 28.84
C MET A 904 -15.03 12.97 30.25
N VAL A 905 -15.65 14.14 30.41
CA VAL A 905 -15.84 14.79 31.72
C VAL A 905 -16.81 13.98 32.58
N ILE A 906 -17.94 13.57 32.01
CA ILE A 906 -18.93 12.74 32.69
C ILE A 906 -18.30 11.43 33.16
N HIS A 907 -17.45 10.80 32.33
CA HIS A 907 -16.71 9.60 32.72
C HIS A 907 -15.81 9.78 33.95
N LYS A 908 -15.11 10.91 34.04
CA LYS A 908 -14.27 11.23 35.20
C LYS A 908 -15.08 11.48 36.48
N LEU A 909 -16.34 11.88 36.37
CA LEU A 909 -17.18 12.27 37.51
C LEU A 909 -18.12 11.16 38.01
N TRP A 910 -18.28 10.06 37.26
CA TRP A 910 -19.18 8.96 37.65
C TRP A 910 -18.90 8.38 39.04
N LEU A 911 -17.63 8.22 39.42
CA LEU A 911 -17.24 7.61 40.69
C LEU A 911 -17.61 8.48 41.90
N ASP A 912 -17.42 9.80 41.78
CA ASP A 912 -17.60 10.73 42.90
C ASP A 912 -19.01 11.36 42.96
N TYR A 913 -19.69 11.42 41.82
CA TYR A 913 -20.97 12.16 41.65
C TYR A 913 -21.99 11.35 40.83
N PHE A 914 -22.27 10.13 41.30
CA PHE A 914 -23.14 9.19 40.60
C PHE A 914 -24.51 9.76 40.22
N ASP A 915 -25.26 10.30 41.20
CA ASP A 915 -26.62 10.81 40.97
C ASP A 915 -26.65 11.97 39.95
N ASP A 916 -25.63 12.84 39.97
CA ASP A 916 -25.51 13.95 39.02
C ASP A 916 -25.26 13.46 37.60
N MET A 917 -24.36 12.49 37.42
CA MET A 917 -24.02 11.94 36.11
C MET A 917 -25.16 11.08 35.55
N GLN A 918 -25.85 10.35 36.41
CA GLN A 918 -27.05 9.60 36.05
C GLN A 918 -28.16 10.52 35.57
N SER A 919 -28.41 11.61 36.31
CA SER A 919 -29.38 12.62 35.87
C SER A 919 -28.99 13.26 34.54
N LEU A 920 -27.71 13.55 34.29
CA LEU A 920 -27.23 14.06 33.00
C LEU A 920 -27.46 13.07 31.85
N LEU A 921 -27.19 11.77 32.06
CA LEU A 921 -27.45 10.71 31.07
C LEU A 921 -28.94 10.63 30.72
N PHE A 922 -29.81 10.58 31.73
CA PHE A 922 -31.26 10.50 31.54
C PHE A 922 -31.82 11.79 30.94
N GLY A 923 -31.35 12.94 31.42
CA GLY A 923 -31.66 14.25 30.88
C GLY A 923 -31.29 14.38 29.40
N PHE A 924 -30.12 13.89 29.00
CA PHE A 924 -29.69 13.88 27.60
C PHE A 924 -30.65 13.07 26.71
N LEU A 925 -31.00 11.85 27.13
CA LEU A 925 -31.93 10.98 26.39
C LEU A 925 -33.33 11.61 26.23
N ILE A 926 -33.80 12.34 27.23
CA ILE A 926 -35.14 12.98 27.20
C ILE A 926 -35.13 14.29 26.40
N LEU A 927 -34.10 15.13 26.57
CA LEU A 927 -34.08 16.50 26.06
C LEU A 927 -33.48 16.63 24.66
N LYS A 928 -32.50 15.80 24.29
CA LYS A 928 -31.88 15.89 22.95
C LYS A 928 -32.89 15.64 21.81
N PRO A 929 -33.80 14.65 21.86
CA PRO A 929 -34.82 14.49 20.83
C PRO A 929 -35.73 15.74 20.71
N LYS A 930 -36.12 16.32 21.85
CA LYS A 930 -36.90 17.57 21.89
C LYS A 930 -36.11 18.73 21.27
N TYR A 931 -34.82 18.83 21.57
CA TYR A 931 -33.91 19.82 21.00
C TYR A 931 -33.82 19.72 19.47
N VAL A 932 -33.68 18.52 18.92
CA VAL A 932 -33.61 18.31 17.45
C VAL A 932 -34.91 18.74 16.77
N ILE A 933 -36.06 18.33 17.31
CA ILE A 933 -37.38 18.73 16.77
C ILE A 933 -37.57 20.24 16.86
N PHE A 934 -37.19 20.84 18.00
CA PHE A 934 -37.28 22.27 18.23
C PHE A 934 -36.39 23.07 17.27
N SER A 935 -35.13 22.65 17.10
CA SER A 935 -34.17 23.26 16.19
C SER A 935 -34.67 23.24 14.74
N ARG A 936 -35.21 22.11 14.28
CA ARG A 936 -35.79 21.98 12.92
C ARG A 936 -36.96 22.94 12.71
N LYS A 937 -37.84 23.12 13.71
CA LYS A 937 -38.96 24.05 13.62
C LYS A 937 -38.49 25.50 13.47
N ILE A 938 -37.54 25.94 14.30
CA ILE A 938 -36.96 27.29 14.23
C ILE A 938 -36.30 27.53 12.87
N ILE A 939 -35.48 26.59 12.41
CA ILE A 939 -34.79 26.69 11.12
C ILE A 939 -35.81 26.80 9.97
N HIS A 940 -36.87 25.97 10.00
CA HIS A 940 -37.92 26.00 8.98
C HIS A 940 -38.76 27.27 9.00
N GLU A 941 -39.04 27.83 10.19
CA GLU A 941 -39.71 29.12 10.35
C GLU A 941 -38.85 30.28 9.84
N SER A 942 -37.54 30.24 10.07
CA SER A 942 -36.58 31.25 9.59
C SER A 942 -36.47 31.25 8.07
N TYR A 943 -36.38 30.06 7.46
CA TYR A 943 -36.42 29.91 6.00
C TYR A 943 -37.74 30.43 5.39
N ARG A 944 -38.88 30.26 6.06
CA ARG A 944 -40.16 30.83 5.62
C ARG A 944 -40.19 32.36 5.69
N GLN A 945 -39.39 32.96 6.57
CA GLN A 945 -39.26 34.42 6.71
C GLN A 945 -38.15 35.03 5.81
N ALA A 946 -37.58 34.23 4.90
CA ALA A 946 -36.47 34.62 4.01
C ALA A 946 -35.19 35.08 4.74
N ASP A 947 -35.04 34.72 6.01
CA ASP A 947 -33.77 34.85 6.73
C ASP A 947 -32.98 33.53 6.57
N TYR A 948 -31.94 33.59 5.75
CA TYR A 948 -31.08 32.44 5.45
C TYR A 948 -29.87 32.35 6.39
N ASP A 949 -29.69 33.33 7.29
CA ASP A 949 -28.53 33.43 8.18
C ASP A 949 -28.84 32.78 9.54
N ILE A 950 -28.98 31.44 9.53
CA ILE A 950 -29.33 30.63 10.71
C ILE A 950 -28.35 30.83 11.88
N LYS A 951 -27.12 31.28 11.61
CA LYS A 951 -26.07 31.48 12.63
C LYS A 951 -26.43 32.54 13.68
N LYS A 952 -27.28 33.51 13.30
CA LYS A 952 -27.76 34.58 14.19
C LYS A 952 -28.74 34.11 15.26
N ILE A 953 -29.30 32.90 15.14
CA ILE A 953 -30.30 32.40 16.09
C ILE A 953 -29.63 31.57 17.18
N ASN A 954 -29.65 32.06 18.43
CA ASN A 954 -29.19 31.28 19.59
C ASN A 954 -30.20 30.18 19.97
N ILE A 955 -30.15 29.05 19.26
CA ILE A 955 -31.02 27.90 19.53
C ILE A 955 -30.88 27.45 21.00
N ASN A 956 -29.67 27.46 21.57
CA ASN A 956 -29.42 27.06 22.95
C ASN A 956 -30.15 27.95 23.95
N LYS A 957 -30.06 29.27 23.80
CA LYS A 957 -30.73 30.25 24.68
C LYS A 957 -32.26 30.14 24.59
N VAL A 958 -32.81 30.02 23.37
CA VAL A 958 -34.26 29.89 23.19
C VAL A 958 -34.76 28.55 23.75
N PHE A 959 -34.00 27.46 23.55
CA PHE A 959 -34.32 26.15 24.11
C PHE A 959 -34.30 26.16 25.64
N LEU A 960 -33.28 26.78 26.25
CA LEU A 960 -33.17 26.95 27.71
C LEU A 960 -34.41 27.66 28.29
N ASN A 961 -34.90 28.70 27.62
CA ASN A 961 -36.09 29.44 28.07
C ASN A 961 -37.38 28.60 27.96
N ASN A 962 -37.56 27.89 26.86
CA ASN A 962 -38.79 27.11 26.61
C ASN A 962 -38.86 25.80 27.41
N TYR A 963 -37.72 25.21 27.75
CA TYR A 963 -37.63 23.94 28.48
C TYR A 963 -37.06 24.10 29.90
N LYS A 964 -37.09 25.32 30.46
CA LYS A 964 -36.48 25.66 31.76
C LYS A 964 -36.85 24.67 32.87
N HIS A 965 -38.13 24.34 33.02
CA HIS A 965 -38.59 23.38 34.03
C HIS A 965 -38.00 21.98 33.82
N CYS A 966 -37.96 21.48 32.58
CA CYS A 966 -37.38 20.16 32.29
C CYS A 966 -35.87 20.15 32.54
N ILE A 967 -35.17 21.23 32.22
CA ILE A 967 -33.73 21.36 32.49
C ILE A 967 -33.48 21.43 34.00
N SER A 968 -34.25 22.21 34.76
CA SER A 968 -34.15 22.25 36.22
C SER A 968 -34.34 20.86 36.84
N ASN A 969 -35.23 20.02 36.33
CA ASN A 969 -35.36 18.63 36.80
C ASN A 969 -34.07 17.80 36.58
N VAL A 970 -33.34 18.02 35.48
CA VAL A 970 -32.02 17.38 35.26
C VAL A 970 -31.01 17.89 36.27
N ILE A 971 -30.96 19.20 36.48
CA ILE A 971 -29.99 19.83 37.39
C ILE A 971 -30.26 19.42 38.85
N ASP A 972 -31.52 19.26 39.25
CA ASP A 972 -31.95 18.89 40.60
C ASP A 972 -31.96 17.36 40.87
N ASN A 973 -31.54 16.53 39.91
CA ASN A 973 -31.60 15.05 39.98
C ASN A 973 -33.00 14.48 40.21
N LYS A 974 -34.02 15.07 39.59
CA LYS A 974 -35.44 14.68 39.73
C LYS A 974 -35.95 13.85 38.54
N ILE A 975 -35.05 13.28 37.75
CA ILE A 975 -35.38 12.48 36.56
C ILE A 975 -35.08 11.01 36.84
N SER A 976 -35.97 10.12 36.41
CA SER A 976 -35.76 8.67 36.47
C SER A 976 -35.88 8.03 35.09
N ILE A 977 -35.57 6.73 35.03
CA ILE A 977 -35.77 5.91 33.83
C ILE A 977 -37.25 5.82 33.41
N ASP A 978 -38.19 6.01 34.34
CA ASP A 978 -39.64 5.98 34.07
C ASP A 978 -40.12 7.21 33.28
N ASP A 979 -39.33 8.29 33.26
CA ASP A 979 -39.61 9.48 32.46
C ASP A 979 -39.30 9.27 30.95
N PHE A 980 -38.81 8.09 30.57
CA PHE A 980 -38.49 7.78 29.18
C PHE A 980 -39.76 7.55 28.35
N GLY A 981 -39.83 8.24 27.21
CA GLY A 981 -40.83 7.96 26.18
C GLY A 981 -40.52 6.68 25.39
N SER A 982 -41.21 6.49 24.26
CA SER A 982 -40.91 5.39 23.33
C SER A 982 -39.48 5.52 22.76
N MET A 983 -38.58 4.67 23.25
CA MET A 983 -37.18 4.60 22.81
C MET A 983 -37.02 4.15 21.36
N ASP A 984 -38.04 3.48 20.79
CA ASP A 984 -38.07 3.07 19.39
C ASP A 984 -38.02 4.25 18.40
N LYS A 985 -38.39 5.45 18.84
CA LYS A 985 -38.43 6.66 18.01
C LYS A 985 -37.20 7.56 18.18
N VAL A 986 -36.25 7.19 19.04
CA VAL A 986 -35.03 7.97 19.29
C VAL A 986 -34.01 7.71 18.17
N ASP A 987 -33.37 8.77 17.69
CA ASP A 987 -32.34 8.69 16.66
C ASP A 987 -31.12 7.88 17.15
N LEU A 988 -30.56 7.03 16.29
CA LEU A 988 -29.45 6.16 16.64
C LEU A 988 -28.20 6.93 17.10
N HIS A 989 -27.95 8.16 16.64
CA HIS A 989 -26.82 8.96 17.12
C HIS A 989 -26.97 9.39 18.57
N ILE A 990 -28.20 9.69 18.98
CA ILE A 990 -28.53 10.03 20.37
C ILE A 990 -28.30 8.78 21.23
N LEU A 991 -28.80 7.62 20.78
CA LEU A 991 -28.61 6.36 21.49
C LEU A 991 -27.14 5.95 21.60
N ASN A 992 -26.34 6.14 20.54
CA ASN A 992 -24.90 5.88 20.59
C ASN A 992 -24.22 6.80 21.59
N THR A 993 -24.52 8.11 21.59
CA THR A 993 -23.93 9.05 22.56
C THR A 993 -24.30 8.64 23.99
N ALA A 994 -25.55 8.30 24.25
CA ALA A 994 -25.98 7.78 25.55
C ALA A 994 -25.22 6.49 25.93
N PHE A 995 -25.03 5.57 24.97
CA PHE A 995 -24.27 4.35 25.20
C PHE A 995 -22.79 4.62 25.52
N GLN A 996 -22.19 5.62 24.87
CA GLN A 996 -20.83 6.07 25.21
C GLN A 996 -20.76 6.61 26.63
N LEU A 997 -21.80 7.26 27.16
CA LEU A 997 -21.82 7.84 28.51
C LEU A 997 -21.91 6.81 29.64
N ILE A 998 -22.47 5.61 29.39
CA ILE A 998 -22.63 4.57 30.41
C ILE A 998 -21.26 3.98 30.77
N PRO A 999 -20.88 3.86 32.07
CA PRO A 999 -19.64 3.21 32.49
C PRO A 999 -19.58 1.75 32.05
N VAL A 1000 -18.43 1.29 31.54
CA VAL A 1000 -18.27 -0.08 30.98
C VAL A 1000 -18.34 -1.18 32.04
N ASP A 1001 -18.04 -0.86 33.29
CA ASP A 1001 -18.01 -1.73 34.47
C ASP A 1001 -19.25 -1.55 35.37
N THR A 1002 -20.31 -0.91 34.85
CA THR A 1002 -21.52 -0.63 35.62
C THR A 1002 -22.21 -1.89 36.13
N VAL A 1003 -22.53 -1.90 37.43
CA VAL A 1003 -23.39 -2.91 38.08
C VAL A 1003 -24.83 -2.42 38.30
N ASN A 1004 -25.10 -1.15 38.02
CA ASN A 1004 -26.43 -0.53 38.20
C ASN A 1004 -27.47 -1.17 37.27
N ILE A 1005 -28.63 -1.52 37.82
CA ILE A 1005 -29.72 -2.24 37.12
C ILE A 1005 -30.33 -1.39 36.00
N GLU A 1006 -30.55 -0.09 36.22
CA GLU A 1006 -31.11 0.82 35.22
C GLU A 1006 -30.16 1.00 34.03
N HIS A 1007 -28.84 1.05 34.29
CA HIS A 1007 -27.84 1.05 33.22
C HIS A 1007 -27.90 -0.23 32.39
N LYS A 1008 -27.99 -1.41 33.04
CA LYS A 1008 -28.14 -2.69 32.32
C LYS A 1008 -29.40 -2.74 31.47
N GLN A 1009 -30.53 -2.24 31.99
CA GLN A 1009 -31.78 -2.13 31.25
C GLN A 1009 -31.65 -1.22 30.03
N LEU A 1010 -31.04 -0.05 30.19
CA LEU A 1010 -30.79 0.90 29.11
C LEU A 1010 -29.87 0.31 28.02
N VAL A 1011 -28.78 -0.36 28.42
CA VAL A 1011 -27.89 -1.04 27.48
C VAL A 1011 -28.65 -2.10 26.68
N SER A 1012 -29.48 -2.92 27.34
CA SER A 1012 -30.30 -3.93 26.65
C SER A 1012 -31.23 -3.31 25.60
N LEU A 1013 -31.89 -2.19 25.92
CA LEU A 1013 -32.74 -1.45 24.99
C LEU A 1013 -31.95 -0.89 23.79
N ILE A 1014 -30.81 -0.26 24.05
CA ILE A 1014 -29.94 0.31 23.01
C ILE A 1014 -29.44 -0.81 22.08
N VAL A 1015 -28.90 -1.89 22.65
CA VAL A 1015 -28.36 -3.02 21.87
C VAL A 1015 -29.45 -3.67 21.03
N LYS A 1016 -30.67 -3.85 21.57
CA LYS A 1016 -31.82 -4.34 20.80
C LYS A 1016 -32.15 -3.41 19.63
N ARG A 1017 -32.15 -2.09 19.83
CA ARG A 1017 -32.46 -1.11 18.78
C ARG A 1017 -31.39 -1.10 17.68
N PHE A 1018 -30.12 -1.12 18.06
CA PHE A 1018 -29.00 -1.16 17.13
C PHE A 1018 -28.93 -2.47 16.36
N SER A 1019 -29.03 -3.63 17.03
CA SER A 1019 -29.04 -4.94 16.35
C SER A 1019 -30.19 -5.03 15.34
N THR A 1020 -31.39 -4.58 15.68
CA THR A 1020 -32.53 -4.54 14.75
C THR A 1020 -32.23 -3.70 13.50
N SER A 1021 -31.61 -2.53 13.67
CA SER A 1021 -31.31 -1.61 12.55
C SER A 1021 -30.13 -2.09 11.71
N LEU A 1022 -29.07 -2.60 12.35
CA LEU A 1022 -27.85 -3.10 11.70
C LEU A 1022 -28.11 -4.39 10.92
N LEU A 1023 -28.96 -5.26 11.43
CA LEU A 1023 -29.28 -6.55 10.83
C LEU A 1023 -30.50 -6.48 9.90
N SER A 1024 -31.10 -5.30 9.70
CA SER A 1024 -32.21 -5.09 8.77
C SER A 1024 -31.75 -5.28 7.32
N SER A 1025 -32.63 -5.89 6.51
CA SER A 1025 -32.43 -6.02 5.06
C SER A 1025 -32.98 -4.83 4.27
N VAL A 1026 -33.67 -3.88 4.93
CA VAL A 1026 -34.30 -2.73 4.30
C VAL A 1026 -33.25 -1.63 4.05
N ARG A 1027 -33.15 -1.15 2.81
CA ARG A 1027 -32.14 -0.16 2.39
C ARG A 1027 -32.26 1.19 3.14
N GLU A 1028 -33.48 1.55 3.55
CA GLU A 1028 -33.78 2.78 4.29
C GLU A 1028 -33.30 2.72 5.75
N ASP A 1029 -33.05 1.53 6.30
CA ASP A 1029 -32.53 1.33 7.66
C ASP A 1029 -30.99 1.35 7.72
N ARG A 1030 -30.30 1.65 6.61
CA ARG A 1030 -28.83 1.65 6.56
C ARG A 1030 -28.25 2.69 7.52
N VAL A 1031 -27.60 2.20 8.56
CA VAL A 1031 -26.88 2.99 9.54
C VAL A 1031 -25.62 3.59 8.92
N ASP A 1032 -25.35 4.86 9.22
CA ASP A 1032 -24.11 5.55 8.85
C ASP A 1032 -22.87 4.75 9.30
N TYR A 1033 -21.84 4.69 8.44
CA TYR A 1033 -20.64 3.89 8.70
C TYR A 1033 -19.91 4.31 9.98
N ALA A 1034 -19.72 5.60 10.22
CA ALA A 1034 -19.01 6.10 11.41
C ALA A 1034 -19.81 5.80 12.68
N LEU A 1035 -21.14 5.94 12.62
CA LEU A 1035 -22.02 5.58 13.72
C LEU A 1035 -21.97 4.08 14.03
N ARG A 1036 -22.05 3.23 13.00
CA ARG A 1036 -21.95 1.77 13.09
C ARG A 1036 -20.64 1.35 13.77
N GLN A 1037 -19.51 1.90 13.32
CA GLN A 1037 -18.19 1.59 13.87
C GLN A 1037 -18.07 2.01 15.34
N SER A 1038 -18.54 3.21 15.68
CA SER A 1038 -18.52 3.73 17.07
C SER A 1038 -19.34 2.87 18.03
N PHE A 1039 -20.54 2.44 17.61
CA PHE A 1039 -21.39 1.59 18.42
C PHE A 1039 -20.77 0.19 18.63
N LEU A 1040 -20.35 -0.48 17.54
CA LEU A 1040 -19.81 -1.84 17.60
C LEU A 1040 -18.53 -1.92 18.45
N GLU A 1041 -17.67 -0.90 18.37
CA GLU A 1041 -16.48 -0.81 19.21
C GLU A 1041 -16.84 -0.71 20.69
N ARG A 1042 -17.73 0.22 21.05
CA ARG A 1042 -18.17 0.36 22.44
C ARG A 1042 -18.87 -0.88 22.95
N PHE A 1043 -19.68 -1.54 22.10
CA PHE A 1043 -20.40 -2.76 22.46
C PHE A 1043 -19.45 -3.92 22.76
N ALA A 1044 -18.41 -4.11 21.94
CA ALA A 1044 -17.39 -5.13 22.19
C ALA A 1044 -16.67 -4.88 23.53
N TYR A 1045 -16.21 -3.66 23.77
CA TYR A 1045 -15.59 -3.25 25.03
C TYR A 1045 -16.51 -3.50 26.23
N PHE A 1046 -17.75 -3.01 26.16
CA PHE A 1046 -18.73 -3.15 27.24
C PHE A 1046 -19.00 -4.62 27.57
N THR A 1047 -19.17 -5.45 26.54
CA THR A 1047 -19.45 -6.89 26.71
C THR A 1047 -18.28 -7.64 27.34
N LEU A 1048 -17.03 -7.31 26.98
CA LEU A 1048 -15.85 -7.94 27.59
C LEU A 1048 -15.53 -7.39 28.99
N HIS A 1049 -16.03 -6.23 29.37
CA HIS A 1049 -15.97 -5.76 30.75
C HIS A 1049 -17.04 -6.37 31.65
N ALA A 1050 -18.21 -6.74 31.10
CA ALA A 1050 -19.30 -7.34 31.84
C ALA A 1050 -18.93 -8.63 32.60
N SER A 1051 -19.77 -9.02 33.57
CA SER A 1051 -19.63 -10.31 34.22
C SER A 1051 -19.91 -11.44 33.22
N VAL A 1052 -19.24 -12.58 33.36
CA VAL A 1052 -19.42 -13.73 32.45
C VAL A 1052 -20.90 -14.17 32.36
N ASN A 1053 -21.66 -13.99 33.43
CA ASN A 1053 -23.07 -14.34 33.52
C ASN A 1053 -23.99 -13.39 32.74
N ASP A 1054 -23.59 -12.12 32.56
CA ASP A 1054 -24.39 -11.11 31.83
C ASP A 1054 -24.15 -11.17 30.30
N ILE A 1055 -23.02 -11.76 29.85
CA ILE A 1055 -22.64 -11.84 28.44
C ILE A 1055 -23.74 -12.44 27.54
N PRO A 1056 -24.37 -13.58 27.90
CA PRO A 1056 -25.43 -14.16 27.07
C PRO A 1056 -26.59 -13.20 26.81
N ASP A 1057 -26.99 -12.40 27.81
CA ASP A 1057 -28.12 -11.48 27.70
C ASP A 1057 -27.81 -10.29 26.78
N TYR A 1058 -26.58 -9.74 26.84
CA TYR A 1058 -26.16 -8.66 25.96
C TYR A 1058 -26.00 -9.09 24.50
N ILE A 1059 -25.55 -10.32 24.26
CA ILE A 1059 -25.29 -10.82 22.92
C ILE A 1059 -26.58 -11.37 22.27
N LYS A 1060 -27.56 -11.78 23.07
CA LYS A 1060 -28.83 -12.37 22.61
C LYS A 1060 -29.49 -11.64 21.42
N PRO A 1061 -29.61 -10.30 21.38
CA PRO A 1061 -30.21 -9.61 20.22
C PRO A 1061 -29.46 -9.86 18.90
N PHE A 1062 -28.13 -10.01 18.93
CA PHE A 1062 -27.33 -10.37 17.77
C PHE A 1062 -27.41 -11.87 17.42
N LEU A 1063 -27.62 -12.75 18.40
CA LEU A 1063 -27.82 -14.19 18.15
C LEU A 1063 -29.20 -14.48 17.55
N ASP A 1064 -30.23 -13.80 18.05
CA ASP A 1064 -31.60 -13.96 17.60
C ASP A 1064 -31.78 -13.38 16.20
N GLY A 1065 -31.16 -12.23 15.91
CA GLY A 1065 -31.16 -11.59 14.58
C GLY A 1065 -30.04 -12.03 13.63
N PHE A 1066 -29.22 -13.01 14.02
CA PHE A 1066 -28.00 -13.38 13.29
C PHE A 1066 -28.27 -13.70 11.82
N ASN A 1067 -27.56 -13.03 10.92
CA ASN A 1067 -27.71 -13.20 9.47
C ASN A 1067 -26.39 -12.91 8.72
N GLY A 1068 -26.39 -13.15 7.41
CA GLY A 1068 -25.26 -12.86 6.52
C GLY A 1068 -25.13 -11.37 6.19
N SER A 1069 -24.90 -10.51 7.18
CA SER A 1069 -24.74 -9.07 7.00
C SER A 1069 -23.34 -8.58 7.37
N GLU A 1070 -22.88 -7.54 6.69
CA GLU A 1070 -21.58 -6.91 6.96
C GLU A 1070 -21.35 -6.53 8.44
N PRO A 1071 -22.33 -5.98 9.19
CA PRO A 1071 -22.13 -5.61 10.60
C PRO A 1071 -21.72 -6.78 11.50
N ILE A 1072 -22.09 -8.03 11.18
CA ILE A 1072 -21.64 -9.21 11.95
C ILE A 1072 -20.14 -9.43 11.79
N SER A 1073 -19.60 -9.29 10.57
CA SER A 1073 -18.15 -9.36 10.32
C SER A 1073 -17.42 -8.26 11.10
N GLU A 1074 -17.94 -7.03 11.07
CA GLU A 1074 -17.34 -5.91 11.80
C GLU A 1074 -17.40 -6.11 13.32
N LEU A 1075 -18.49 -6.68 13.83
CA LEU A 1075 -18.63 -7.02 15.25
C LEU A 1075 -17.54 -7.99 15.70
N PHE A 1076 -17.28 -9.06 14.95
CA PHE A 1076 -16.19 -10.00 15.27
C PHE A 1076 -14.83 -9.31 15.31
N LYS A 1077 -14.54 -8.43 14.35
CA LYS A 1077 -13.30 -7.63 14.37
C LYS A 1077 -13.18 -6.77 15.61
N LYS A 1078 -14.26 -6.08 16.01
CA LYS A 1078 -14.26 -5.23 17.21
C LYS A 1078 -14.05 -6.04 18.49
N PHE A 1079 -14.59 -7.25 18.59
CA PHE A 1079 -14.29 -8.15 19.71
C PHE A 1079 -12.82 -8.59 19.75
N ILE A 1080 -12.22 -8.93 18.61
CA ILE A 1080 -10.80 -9.29 18.54
C ILE A 1080 -9.93 -8.13 19.01
N LEU A 1081 -10.19 -6.92 18.50
CA LEU A 1081 -9.43 -5.71 18.89
C LEU A 1081 -9.63 -5.35 20.36
N ALA A 1082 -10.83 -5.54 20.91
CA ALA A 1082 -11.10 -5.31 22.32
C ALA A 1082 -10.36 -6.34 23.20
N GLU A 1083 -10.41 -7.63 22.85
CA GLU A 1083 -9.69 -8.68 23.58
C GLU A 1083 -8.18 -8.50 23.54
N ASP A 1084 -7.62 -8.12 22.39
CA ASP A 1084 -6.18 -7.88 22.26
C ASP A 1084 -5.67 -6.84 23.28
N ARG A 1085 -6.50 -5.81 23.53
CA ARG A 1085 -6.21 -4.73 24.49
C ARG A 1085 -6.57 -5.09 25.94
N LEU A 1086 -7.66 -5.83 26.16
CA LEU A 1086 -8.21 -6.09 27.51
C LEU A 1086 -7.67 -7.37 28.16
N ASN A 1087 -7.23 -8.34 27.36
CA ASN A 1087 -6.76 -9.66 27.83
C ASN A 1087 -7.78 -10.37 28.74
N THR A 1088 -8.99 -10.57 28.22
CA THR A 1088 -10.16 -11.15 28.92
C THR A 1088 -10.51 -12.54 28.41
N TYR A 1089 -9.49 -13.41 28.28
CA TYR A 1089 -9.56 -14.78 27.72
C TYR A 1089 -10.90 -15.51 27.93
N THR A 1090 -11.35 -15.69 29.18
CA THR A 1090 -12.55 -16.49 29.50
C THR A 1090 -13.83 -15.86 28.93
N LYS A 1091 -13.93 -14.53 28.97
CA LYS A 1091 -15.09 -13.80 28.47
C LYS A 1091 -15.14 -13.83 26.95
N PHE A 1092 -13.98 -13.62 26.32
CA PHE A 1092 -13.85 -13.69 24.86
C PHE A 1092 -14.27 -15.05 24.31
N TRP A 1093 -13.71 -16.15 24.84
CA TRP A 1093 -14.08 -17.49 24.39
C TRP A 1093 -15.55 -17.82 24.64
N LYS A 1094 -16.14 -17.32 25.74
CA LYS A 1094 -17.59 -17.45 25.96
C LYS A 1094 -18.41 -16.77 24.86
N VAL A 1095 -17.98 -15.61 24.37
CA VAL A 1095 -18.61 -14.95 23.20
C VAL A 1095 -18.46 -15.81 21.95
N TRP A 1096 -17.25 -16.31 21.68
CA TRP A 1096 -16.97 -17.14 20.50
C TRP A 1096 -17.84 -18.40 20.49
N ASP A 1097 -17.93 -19.10 21.62
CA ASP A 1097 -18.74 -20.32 21.77
C ASP A 1097 -20.23 -20.05 21.51
N LEU A 1098 -20.77 -18.92 21.97
CA LEU A 1098 -22.17 -18.56 21.75
C LEU A 1098 -22.50 -18.33 20.26
N PHE A 1099 -21.54 -17.86 19.47
CA PHE A 1099 -21.72 -17.65 18.03
C PHE A 1099 -21.41 -18.90 17.18
N PHE A 1100 -20.74 -19.92 17.73
CA PHE A 1100 -20.24 -21.05 16.95
C PHE A 1100 -21.33 -21.73 16.11
N ASP A 1101 -22.41 -22.18 16.74
CA ASP A 1101 -23.52 -22.86 16.04
C ASP A 1101 -24.25 -21.97 15.03
N LYS A 1102 -24.26 -20.65 15.28
CA LYS A 1102 -24.85 -19.66 14.37
C LYS A 1102 -24.01 -19.51 13.11
N VAL A 1103 -22.68 -19.45 13.24
CA VAL A 1103 -21.76 -19.40 12.10
C VAL A 1103 -21.80 -20.71 11.32
N VAL A 1104 -21.77 -21.86 12.01
CA VAL A 1104 -21.91 -23.19 11.37
C VAL A 1104 -23.22 -23.30 10.59
N THR A 1105 -24.32 -22.81 11.14
CA THR A 1105 -25.62 -22.82 10.45
C THR A 1105 -25.65 -21.89 9.24
N LEU A 1106 -25.07 -20.70 9.37
CA LEU A 1106 -24.99 -19.72 8.29
C LEU A 1106 -24.21 -20.26 7.09
N CYS A 1107 -23.14 -21.02 7.33
CA CYS A 1107 -22.28 -21.51 6.27
C CYS A 1107 -22.68 -22.88 5.72
N LYS A 1108 -23.84 -23.47 6.09
CA LYS A 1108 -24.27 -24.82 5.63
C LYS A 1108 -24.24 -24.99 4.10
N ASP A 1109 -24.59 -23.95 3.34
CA ASP A 1109 -24.58 -23.98 1.87
C ASP A 1109 -23.23 -23.55 1.25
N GLY A 1110 -22.24 -23.21 2.08
CA GLY A 1110 -20.96 -22.62 1.71
C GLY A 1110 -21.02 -21.09 1.56
N ASP A 1111 -20.00 -20.51 0.95
CA ASP A 1111 -19.84 -19.06 0.71
C ASP A 1111 -20.78 -18.49 -0.39
N ARG A 1112 -22.01 -19.01 -0.51
CA ARG A 1112 -22.93 -18.68 -1.62
C ARG A 1112 -23.65 -17.35 -1.45
N TYR A 1113 -23.81 -16.87 -0.22
CA TYR A 1113 -24.58 -15.67 0.09
C TYR A 1113 -23.63 -14.51 0.43
N TRP A 1114 -24.07 -13.28 0.16
CA TRP A 1114 -23.29 -12.08 0.44
C TRP A 1114 -22.82 -12.04 1.91
N TYR A 1115 -21.56 -11.66 2.11
CA TYR A 1115 -20.88 -11.50 3.40
C TYR A 1115 -20.62 -12.76 4.23
N VAL A 1116 -21.09 -13.96 3.83
CA VAL A 1116 -20.78 -15.20 4.57
C VAL A 1116 -19.28 -15.44 4.64
N ASP A 1117 -18.58 -15.26 3.52
CA ASP A 1117 -17.13 -15.30 3.42
C ASP A 1117 -16.47 -14.32 4.40
N LYS A 1118 -16.93 -13.06 4.41
CA LYS A 1118 -16.40 -11.98 5.25
C LYS A 1118 -16.59 -12.28 6.74
N ILE A 1119 -17.74 -12.84 7.09
CA ILE A 1119 -18.08 -13.28 8.44
C ILE A 1119 -17.16 -14.41 8.89
N ILE A 1120 -16.98 -15.45 8.08
CA ILE A 1120 -16.08 -16.58 8.38
C ILE A 1120 -14.65 -16.07 8.55
N LYS A 1121 -14.16 -15.25 7.62
CA LYS A 1121 -12.81 -14.67 7.68
C LYS A 1121 -12.61 -13.81 8.92
N SER A 1122 -13.63 -13.07 9.37
CA SER A 1122 -13.56 -12.28 10.60
C SER A 1122 -13.60 -13.16 11.86
N TYR A 1123 -14.50 -14.15 11.90
CA TYR A 1123 -14.66 -15.08 13.03
C TYR A 1123 -13.44 -15.99 13.23
N LEU A 1124 -12.77 -16.34 12.13
CA LEU A 1124 -11.53 -17.12 12.10
C LEU A 1124 -10.27 -16.25 12.04
N PHE A 1125 -10.37 -14.99 12.51
CA PHE A 1125 -9.25 -14.08 12.80
C PHE A 1125 -8.43 -13.60 11.59
N ALA A 1126 -8.87 -13.87 10.36
CA ALA A 1126 -8.13 -13.62 9.13
C ALA A 1126 -8.29 -12.19 8.57
N GLU A 1127 -9.36 -11.47 8.93
CA GLU A 1127 -9.56 -10.07 8.49
C GLU A 1127 -9.07 -9.00 9.49
N SER A 1128 -8.55 -9.40 10.64
CA SER A 1128 -8.02 -8.45 11.63
C SER A 1128 -6.63 -7.93 11.20
N PRO A 1129 -6.31 -6.64 11.45
CA PRO A 1129 -5.04 -6.03 11.05
C PRO A 1129 -3.93 -6.41 12.02
N TRP A 1130 -3.48 -7.67 11.98
CA TRP A 1130 -2.33 -8.13 12.73
C TRP A 1130 -1.03 -7.51 12.19
N LYS A 1131 -0.04 -7.30 13.06
CA LYS A 1131 1.30 -6.93 12.62
C LYS A 1131 1.91 -8.08 11.82
N GLU A 1132 2.66 -7.78 10.76
CA GLU A 1132 3.20 -8.81 9.85
C GLU A 1132 4.07 -9.87 10.56
N ASN A 1133 4.75 -9.48 11.65
CA ASN A 1133 5.64 -10.37 12.42
C ASN A 1133 4.98 -11.00 13.67
N SER A 1134 3.65 -10.91 13.80
CA SER A 1134 2.94 -11.51 14.93
C SER A 1134 2.75 -13.02 14.75
N ASN A 1135 3.56 -13.81 15.46
CA ASN A 1135 3.51 -15.29 15.42
C ASN A 1135 2.64 -15.92 16.52
N GLY A 1136 1.97 -15.12 17.33
CA GLY A 1136 1.14 -15.60 18.44
C GLY A 1136 0.20 -14.52 18.95
N TRP A 1137 -0.87 -14.95 19.62
CA TRP A 1137 -1.81 -14.08 20.32
C TRP A 1137 -2.08 -14.61 21.73
N HIS A 1138 -2.11 -13.73 22.73
CA HIS A 1138 -2.18 -14.13 24.15
C HIS A 1138 -3.48 -14.90 24.49
N THR A 1139 -4.52 -14.77 23.67
CA THR A 1139 -5.80 -15.47 23.80
C THR A 1139 -5.78 -16.90 23.24
N PHE A 1140 -4.73 -17.32 22.53
CA PHE A 1140 -4.59 -18.69 22.01
C PHE A 1140 -3.74 -19.56 22.94
N LYS A 1141 -4.38 -20.57 23.55
CA LYS A 1141 -3.76 -21.59 24.41
C LYS A 1141 -3.93 -22.98 23.83
N ASP A 1142 -3.16 -23.97 24.26
CA ASP A 1142 -3.23 -25.34 23.71
C ASP A 1142 -4.65 -25.93 23.67
N SER A 1143 -5.48 -25.64 24.67
CA SER A 1143 -6.89 -26.06 24.73
C SER A 1143 -7.75 -25.53 23.58
N ASN A 1144 -7.40 -24.39 22.98
CA ASN A 1144 -8.17 -23.78 21.89
C ASN A 1144 -7.90 -24.45 20.53
N SER A 1145 -6.91 -25.35 20.44
CA SER A 1145 -6.75 -26.19 19.24
C SER A 1145 -8.01 -26.99 18.90
N GLN A 1146 -8.80 -27.36 19.91
CA GLN A 1146 -10.08 -28.06 19.72
C GLN A 1146 -11.09 -27.22 18.93
N PHE A 1147 -11.16 -25.90 19.15
CA PHE A 1147 -12.02 -25.01 18.37
C PHE A 1147 -11.68 -25.09 16.87
N PHE A 1148 -10.41 -24.98 16.51
CA PHE A 1148 -9.97 -25.07 15.09
C PHE A 1148 -10.18 -26.47 14.50
N CYS A 1149 -10.02 -27.52 15.33
CA CYS A 1149 -10.36 -28.89 14.94
C CYS A 1149 -11.86 -29.00 14.60
N ASP A 1150 -12.75 -28.45 15.44
CA ASP A 1150 -14.19 -28.47 15.21
C ASP A 1150 -14.60 -27.60 14.01
N VAL A 1151 -13.95 -26.45 13.82
CA VAL A 1151 -14.07 -25.62 12.59
C VAL A 1151 -13.74 -26.43 11.35
N SER A 1152 -12.62 -27.17 11.36
CA SER A 1152 -12.19 -27.96 10.20
C SER A 1152 -13.21 -29.03 9.80
N ARG A 1153 -13.92 -29.60 10.78
CA ARG A 1153 -14.93 -30.66 10.59
C ARG A 1153 -16.29 -30.12 10.17
N THR A 1154 -16.70 -28.97 10.73
CA THR A 1154 -18.07 -28.44 10.57
C THR A 1154 -18.20 -27.37 9.49
N MET A 1155 -17.13 -26.61 9.23
CA MET A 1155 -17.11 -25.46 8.31
C MET A 1155 -16.10 -25.64 7.16
N GLY A 1156 -15.42 -26.78 7.08
CA GLY A 1156 -14.34 -27.06 6.13
C GLY A 1156 -14.75 -26.99 4.66
N HIS A 1157 -16.03 -27.16 4.31
CA HIS A 1157 -16.52 -27.09 2.93
C HIS A 1157 -16.56 -25.66 2.34
N CYS A 1158 -16.29 -24.64 3.15
CA CYS A 1158 -16.24 -23.23 2.74
C CYS A 1158 -14.82 -22.82 2.32
N PRO A 1159 -14.62 -22.27 1.11
CA PRO A 1159 -13.34 -21.67 0.71
C PRO A 1159 -12.76 -20.67 1.71
N SER A 1160 -13.61 -19.82 2.30
CA SER A 1160 -13.25 -18.85 3.32
C SER A 1160 -12.65 -19.47 4.60
N THR A 1161 -13.06 -20.69 4.97
CA THR A 1161 -12.47 -21.44 6.09
C THR A 1161 -11.05 -21.88 5.78
N VAL A 1162 -10.80 -22.42 4.57
CA VAL A 1162 -9.47 -22.85 4.13
C VAL A 1162 -8.51 -21.65 4.10
N TYR A 1163 -8.96 -20.54 3.51
CA TYR A 1163 -8.21 -19.27 3.53
C TYR A 1163 -7.84 -18.85 4.94
N SER A 1164 -8.83 -18.82 5.85
CA SER A 1164 -8.64 -18.31 7.20
C SER A 1164 -7.70 -19.17 8.03
N LEU A 1165 -7.83 -20.50 7.94
CA LEU A 1165 -6.89 -21.42 8.59
C LEU A 1165 -5.48 -21.28 8.01
N ALA A 1166 -5.33 -21.26 6.68
CA ALA A 1166 -4.03 -21.10 6.04
C ALA A 1166 -3.36 -19.77 6.43
N LYS A 1167 -4.10 -18.67 6.44
CA LYS A 1167 -3.60 -17.36 6.86
C LYS A 1167 -3.24 -17.35 8.34
N SER A 1168 -4.18 -17.73 9.22
CA SER A 1168 -4.00 -17.71 10.68
C SER A 1168 -2.83 -18.58 11.13
N LEU A 1169 -2.64 -19.77 10.54
CA LEU A 1169 -1.52 -20.65 10.87
C LEU A 1169 -0.17 -20.09 10.41
N ASN A 1170 -0.13 -19.20 9.40
CA ASN A 1170 1.12 -18.53 9.02
C ASN A 1170 1.53 -17.43 10.02
N ASN A 1171 0.59 -16.86 10.78
CA ASN A 1171 0.80 -15.73 11.69
C ASN A 1171 0.38 -16.05 13.14
N ILE A 1172 -0.74 -15.51 13.62
CA ILE A 1172 -1.17 -15.53 15.04
C ILE A 1172 -1.45 -16.93 15.61
N ALA A 1173 -1.73 -17.91 14.76
CA ALA A 1173 -2.01 -19.30 15.15
C ALA A 1173 -0.84 -20.25 14.83
N SER A 1174 0.37 -19.72 14.64
CA SER A 1174 1.54 -20.53 14.24
C SER A 1174 1.90 -21.64 15.24
N CYS A 1175 1.56 -21.48 16.52
CA CYS A 1175 1.75 -22.51 17.55
C CYS A 1175 1.02 -23.83 17.23
N TYR A 1176 -0.06 -23.80 16.43
CA TYR A 1176 -0.82 -24.99 16.05
C TYR A 1176 -0.38 -25.62 14.72
N LEU A 1177 0.77 -25.22 14.14
CA LEU A 1177 1.20 -25.64 12.80
C LEU A 1177 1.11 -27.17 12.56
N ASN A 1178 1.59 -27.98 13.52
CA ASN A 1178 1.55 -29.45 13.43
C ASN A 1178 0.11 -29.98 13.27
N GLN A 1179 -0.81 -29.51 14.11
CA GLN A 1179 -2.22 -29.91 14.06
C GLN A 1179 -2.93 -29.31 12.84
N GLY A 1180 -2.52 -28.10 12.45
CA GLY A 1180 -3.02 -27.37 11.28
C GLY A 1180 -2.84 -28.10 9.97
N ILE A 1181 -1.71 -28.80 9.77
CA ILE A 1181 -1.50 -29.65 8.59
C ILE A 1181 -2.53 -30.78 8.53
N THR A 1182 -2.78 -31.45 9.66
CA THR A 1182 -3.80 -32.49 9.76
C THR A 1182 -5.21 -31.94 9.50
N TRP A 1183 -5.55 -30.75 10.03
CA TRP A 1183 -6.85 -30.10 9.78
C TRP A 1183 -7.05 -29.78 8.29
N LEU A 1184 -6.06 -29.15 7.65
CA LEU A 1184 -6.12 -28.79 6.24
C LEU A 1184 -6.18 -30.02 5.34
N SER A 1185 -5.34 -31.02 5.59
CA SER A 1185 -5.38 -32.31 4.87
C SER A 1185 -6.76 -32.98 5.00
N GLY A 1186 -7.32 -33.01 6.22
CA GLY A 1186 -8.65 -33.55 6.48
C GLY A 1186 -9.74 -32.82 5.69
N ILE A 1187 -9.73 -31.48 5.69
CA ILE A 1187 -10.67 -30.66 4.91
C ILE A 1187 -10.60 -31.02 3.42
N LEU A 1188 -9.39 -31.04 2.85
CA LEU A 1188 -9.16 -31.26 1.41
C LEU A 1188 -9.47 -32.70 0.98
N SER A 1189 -9.31 -33.66 1.89
CA SER A 1189 -9.66 -35.07 1.67
C SER A 1189 -11.17 -35.29 1.61
N VAL A 1190 -11.91 -34.72 2.57
CA VAL A 1190 -13.37 -34.90 2.67
C VAL A 1190 -14.12 -34.04 1.65
N ASN A 1191 -13.70 -32.79 1.42
CA ASN A 1191 -14.45 -31.80 0.65
C ASN A 1191 -13.94 -31.66 -0.79
N LYS A 1192 -14.04 -32.72 -1.59
CA LYS A 1192 -13.53 -32.74 -2.98
C LYS A 1192 -14.07 -31.61 -3.87
N LYS A 1193 -15.26 -31.08 -3.61
CA LYS A 1193 -15.80 -29.90 -4.33
C LYS A 1193 -14.92 -28.64 -4.22
N LEU A 1194 -14.08 -28.52 -3.20
CA LEU A 1194 -13.13 -27.39 -3.07
C LEU A 1194 -12.08 -27.39 -4.18
N TRP A 1195 -11.76 -28.55 -4.74
CA TRP A 1195 -10.77 -28.71 -5.81
C TRP A 1195 -11.26 -28.08 -7.12
N GLU A 1196 -12.58 -28.01 -7.32
CA GLU A 1196 -13.20 -27.42 -8.51
C GLU A 1196 -13.66 -25.97 -8.28
N LYS A 1197 -14.01 -25.60 -7.04
CA LYS A 1197 -14.49 -24.24 -6.72
C LYS A 1197 -13.39 -23.17 -6.84
N LYS A 1198 -13.81 -21.95 -7.18
CA LYS A 1198 -12.99 -20.74 -6.99
C LYS A 1198 -12.74 -20.55 -5.48
N LEU A 1199 -11.48 -20.29 -5.14
CA LEU A 1199 -11.07 -20.01 -3.76
C LEU A 1199 -11.10 -18.51 -3.47
N GLU A 1200 -11.05 -18.14 -2.19
CA GLU A 1200 -10.70 -16.77 -1.79
C GLU A 1200 -9.30 -16.42 -2.33
N ASN A 1201 -9.11 -15.14 -2.64
CA ASN A 1201 -7.81 -14.62 -3.09
C ASN A 1201 -6.72 -14.98 -2.05
N ASP A 1202 -5.51 -15.24 -2.53
CA ASP A 1202 -4.33 -15.59 -1.71
C ASP A 1202 -4.41 -16.88 -0.89
N THR A 1203 -5.50 -17.65 -0.95
CA THR A 1203 -5.59 -18.97 -0.28
C THR A 1203 -4.43 -19.89 -0.69
N VAL A 1204 -4.16 -19.98 -2.00
CA VAL A 1204 -3.08 -20.80 -2.56
C VAL A 1204 -1.73 -20.31 -2.01
N TYR A 1205 -1.51 -19.01 -2.02
CA TYR A 1205 -0.30 -18.39 -1.47
C TYR A 1205 -0.07 -18.74 0.00
N TYR A 1206 -1.07 -18.59 0.86
CA TYR A 1206 -0.91 -18.95 2.27
C TYR A 1206 -0.66 -20.45 2.49
N LEU A 1207 -1.30 -21.31 1.70
CA LEU A 1207 -1.04 -22.75 1.75
C LEU A 1207 0.38 -23.09 1.28
N GLU A 1208 0.90 -22.44 0.24
CA GLU A 1208 2.29 -22.57 -0.21
C GLU A 1208 3.28 -22.20 0.90
N CYS A 1209 3.11 -21.02 1.51
CA CYS A 1209 3.95 -20.55 2.61
C CYS A 1209 3.93 -21.54 3.78
N LEU A 1210 2.73 -21.98 4.17
CA LEU A 1210 2.53 -22.88 5.29
C LEU A 1210 3.21 -24.25 5.05
N VAL A 1211 2.91 -24.88 3.91
CA VAL A 1211 3.37 -26.23 3.63
C VAL A 1211 4.88 -26.23 3.43
N ARG A 1212 5.45 -25.22 2.75
CA ARG A 1212 6.89 -25.10 2.56
C ARG A 1212 7.61 -24.93 3.91
N ARG A 1213 7.09 -24.06 4.78
CA ARG A 1213 7.61 -23.88 6.14
C ARG A 1213 7.59 -25.21 6.92
N TYR A 1214 6.48 -25.94 6.81
CA TYR A 1214 6.32 -27.24 7.47
C TYR A 1214 7.28 -28.30 6.94
N ILE A 1215 7.38 -28.46 5.61
CA ILE A 1215 8.28 -29.41 4.94
C ILE A 1215 9.72 -29.17 5.37
N ASN A 1216 10.14 -27.91 5.38
CA ASN A 1216 11.51 -27.54 5.75
C ASN A 1216 11.79 -27.83 7.23
N THR A 1217 10.82 -27.56 8.12
CA THR A 1217 11.00 -27.76 9.56
C THR A 1217 10.91 -29.24 9.98
N GLU A 1218 10.07 -30.04 9.32
CA GLU A 1218 9.71 -31.40 9.72
C GLU A 1218 10.14 -32.48 8.71
N ARG A 1219 11.07 -32.17 7.79
CA ARG A 1219 11.46 -33.05 6.65
C ARG A 1219 11.78 -34.48 7.04
N GLU A 1220 12.63 -34.67 8.05
CA GLU A 1220 13.04 -36.00 8.50
C GLU A 1220 11.87 -36.77 9.13
N ARG A 1221 10.97 -36.07 9.84
CA ARG A 1221 9.76 -36.67 10.39
C ARG A 1221 8.79 -37.07 9.26
N ILE A 1222 8.63 -36.23 8.24
CA ILE A 1222 7.82 -36.52 7.06
C ILE A 1222 8.37 -37.74 6.30
N ARG A 1223 9.69 -37.83 6.10
CA ARG A 1223 10.34 -38.99 5.43
C ARG A 1223 10.13 -40.30 6.17
N ARG A 1224 10.17 -40.26 7.51
CA ARG A 1224 10.07 -41.45 8.36
C ARG A 1224 8.63 -41.83 8.73
N THR A 1225 7.69 -40.89 8.71
CA THR A 1225 6.30 -41.10 9.13
C THR A 1225 5.35 -41.08 7.94
N ARG A 1226 4.85 -42.26 7.56
CA ARG A 1226 3.92 -42.44 6.43
C ARG A 1226 2.67 -41.53 6.51
N GLN A 1227 2.03 -41.46 7.67
CA GLN A 1227 0.83 -40.63 7.85
C GLN A 1227 1.10 -39.14 7.54
N LEU A 1228 2.18 -38.58 8.07
CA LEU A 1228 2.53 -37.17 7.82
C LEU A 1228 2.88 -36.93 6.35
N LYS A 1229 3.56 -37.88 5.70
CA LYS A 1229 3.82 -37.82 4.26
C LYS A 1229 2.52 -37.80 3.46
N GLU A 1230 1.57 -38.68 3.78
CA GLU A 1230 0.26 -38.71 3.12
C GLU A 1230 -0.52 -37.40 3.33
N GLU A 1231 -0.53 -36.85 4.54
CA GLU A 1231 -1.21 -35.58 4.84
C GLU A 1231 -0.61 -34.39 4.06
N VAL A 1232 0.72 -34.31 3.98
CA VAL A 1232 1.42 -33.27 3.21
C VAL A 1232 1.17 -33.43 1.71
N VAL A 1233 1.19 -34.66 1.19
CA VAL A 1233 0.93 -34.94 -0.23
C VAL A 1233 -0.48 -34.51 -0.63
N VAL A 1234 -1.49 -34.69 0.21
CA VAL A 1234 -2.86 -34.20 -0.06
C VAL A 1234 -2.89 -32.68 -0.29
N ILE A 1235 -2.19 -31.91 0.55
CA ILE A 1235 -2.12 -30.44 0.42
C ILE A 1235 -1.35 -30.07 -0.85
N LEU A 1236 -0.24 -30.75 -1.14
CA LEU A 1236 0.57 -30.49 -2.33
C LEU A 1236 -0.16 -30.84 -3.63
N ASP A 1237 -0.91 -31.93 -3.66
CA ASP A 1237 -1.74 -32.30 -4.80
C ASP A 1237 -2.85 -31.27 -5.03
N PHE A 1238 -3.46 -30.77 -3.95
CA PHE A 1238 -4.43 -29.68 -4.05
C PHE A 1238 -3.78 -28.40 -4.61
N LEU A 1239 -2.61 -28.02 -4.12
CA LEU A 1239 -1.84 -26.89 -4.62
C LEU A 1239 -1.51 -27.08 -6.11
N VAL A 1240 -1.06 -28.27 -6.51
CA VAL A 1240 -0.76 -28.63 -7.90
C VAL A 1240 -2.00 -28.45 -8.78
N GLU A 1241 -3.16 -28.99 -8.40
CA GLU A 1241 -4.40 -28.84 -9.16
C GLU A 1241 -4.92 -27.39 -9.19
N LYS A 1242 -4.55 -26.56 -8.19
CA LYS A 1242 -4.80 -25.11 -8.20
C LYS A 1242 -3.75 -24.30 -8.98
N GLY A 1243 -2.79 -24.96 -9.64
CA GLY A 1243 -1.77 -24.31 -10.49
C GLY A 1243 -0.56 -23.77 -9.73
N SER A 1244 -0.32 -24.23 -8.50
CA SER A 1244 0.82 -23.81 -7.69
C SER A 1244 2.13 -24.44 -8.17
N VAL A 1245 3.01 -23.60 -8.72
CA VAL A 1245 4.37 -24.00 -9.11
C VAL A 1245 5.19 -24.42 -7.89
N VAL A 1246 5.02 -23.72 -6.76
CA VAL A 1246 5.71 -24.02 -5.50
C VAL A 1246 5.25 -25.37 -4.94
N GLY A 1247 3.94 -25.65 -5.00
CA GLY A 1247 3.38 -26.94 -4.63
C GLY A 1247 3.93 -28.06 -5.49
N TYR A 1248 4.02 -27.87 -6.81
CA TYR A 1248 4.65 -28.82 -7.72
C TYR A 1248 6.11 -29.09 -7.37
N MET A 1249 6.94 -28.05 -7.26
CA MET A 1249 8.36 -28.18 -6.91
C MET A 1249 8.55 -28.84 -5.52
N SER A 1250 7.71 -28.49 -4.55
CA SER A 1250 7.77 -29.05 -3.20
C SER A 1250 7.37 -30.52 -3.18
N ARG A 1251 6.39 -30.92 -4.01
CA ARG A 1251 6.04 -32.33 -4.21
C ARG A 1251 7.22 -33.11 -4.79
N GLU A 1252 7.90 -32.56 -5.80
CA GLU A 1252 9.09 -33.20 -6.39
C GLU A 1252 10.28 -33.33 -5.40
N ASN A 1253 10.35 -32.48 -4.37
CA ASN A 1253 11.43 -32.45 -3.37
C ASN A 1253 11.25 -33.38 -2.15
N ILE A 1254 10.01 -33.80 -1.84
CA ILE A 1254 9.68 -34.71 -0.71
C ILE A 1254 9.71 -36.18 -1.15
N LEU A 1255 9.63 -36.40 -2.46
CA LEU A 1255 9.94 -37.67 -3.10
C LEU A 1255 11.44 -37.91 -3.02
#